data_AF-V5BEL3-F1
#
_entry.id   AF-V5BEL3-F1
#
_cell.length_a   1.000
_cell.length_b   1.000
_cell.length_c   1.000
_cell.angle_alpha   90.00
_cell.angle_beta   90.00
_cell.angle_gamma   90.00
#
_symmetry.space_group_name_H-M   'P 1'
#
loop_
_entity.id
_entity.type
_entity.pdbx_description
1 polymer ?
#
loop_
_entity_poly.entity_id
_entity_poly.type
_entity_poly.pdbx_seq_one_letter_code
_entity_poly.pdbx_strand_id
1 'polypeptide(L)'
;MASYGPKDGTVSGGSMQILNDEFDEGTVVDVNKLSEYRYGLPVYQGTSTACFDGGLLFRIVEEKNGERWSFYNDTPNLLMQVELDFEKGSNIKALGNTKLEQKPNGSIVCNVTVHPLETELFVEGEPNGYTSNIRAEGISDEYLKDLAVQDKNTIDKETYELYKLVGESSSSDEMVKVCVAKKVKFVDFAFPPEQESLQIGSIMQMKVIPWERPCMYLSDENAKQIRLFRSGVHPTNIDEGDLGDSWFIGAVATLAEFPDRVRDIFRHPVSIEEGKMEREVGVYRVNLNKNGWWTNVIIDDYLPCMGGCPKFARSKRDPMELWVSLLQKAYAKIHGGYGFIIAGDPLHALQDLSGYPCSSFNNALAEARVTGGGELFENLFQYSNLGYQVLFIAPTRETLNRGAMNGVSESTYTRVGLRLGHVYSALKLLFFPEYNLRLVQLRNPWYRDGDAIWNGFWKKGDRKWKQYSDVSAACNYTEENDFTFYLEWDEVSRFFMGCGVCFIQHPMYDFRVRGCFMQNVPTTCLEISVGVPVIICLMLSQDDMRGTNKQEYSPIMISVAHGFGSMTPMSVDLNSGFDTDHPSPEYAFFQTRETSMFYEFLPENSPYLVVPRAMSMYPKLPYVFGLRSPVEVGTPNSQVRVAFRALSPGCGIFDNARNFDVTTVSCQTEYQSINPEQFFPDIYAGTVIQVE
;
A
#
# COMPACT_ATOMS: atom_id res chain seq x y z
N MET A 1 1.73 -12.37 28.18
CA MET A 1 1.42 -11.47 27.05
C MET A 1 1.33 -10.05 27.57
N ALA A 2 2.30 -9.20 27.24
CA ALA A 2 2.28 -7.79 27.63
C ALA A 2 1.14 -7.06 26.90
N SER A 3 0.48 -6.12 27.59
CA SER A 3 -0.59 -5.29 27.02
C SER A 3 -0.05 -4.44 25.86
N TYR A 4 -0.54 -4.70 24.65
CA TYR A 4 -0.26 -3.90 23.45
C TYR A 4 -1.04 -2.58 23.52
N GLY A 5 -0.39 -1.47 23.16
CA GLY A 5 -0.93 -0.10 23.26
C GLY A 5 -2.19 0.13 22.43
N PRO A 6 -2.95 1.21 22.71
CA PRO A 6 -4.25 1.46 22.08
C PRO A 6 -4.13 1.70 20.57
N LYS A 7 -5.08 1.14 19.81
CA LYS A 7 -5.31 1.38 18.36
C LYS A 7 -5.90 2.76 18.05
N ASP A 8 -6.05 3.62 19.06
CA ASP A 8 -6.72 4.90 18.91
C ASP A 8 -5.68 5.96 18.52
N GLY A 9 -5.73 6.39 17.25
CA GLY A 9 -4.94 7.47 16.67
C GLY A 9 -5.24 8.86 17.24
N THR A 10 -5.29 8.98 18.57
CA THR A 10 -5.28 10.29 19.23
C THR A 10 -3.84 10.79 19.28
N VAL A 11 -3.46 11.48 18.21
CA VAL A 11 -2.30 12.38 18.21
C VAL A 11 -2.56 13.48 19.23
N SER A 12 -2.07 13.32 20.46
CA SER A 12 -1.86 14.47 21.33
C SER A 12 -0.67 15.25 20.76
N GLY A 13 -1.00 16.26 19.96
CA GLY A 13 -0.04 17.12 19.29
C GLY A 13 0.80 17.95 20.25
N GLY A 14 1.98 18.34 19.75
CA GLY A 14 2.74 19.48 20.25
C GLY A 14 3.96 19.13 21.08
N SER A 15 5.05 18.71 20.42
CA SER A 15 6.43 19.19 20.69
C SER A 15 7.52 18.31 20.07
N MET A 16 7.25 17.04 19.74
CA MET A 16 8.29 16.09 19.29
C MET A 16 8.35 15.87 17.76
N GLN A 17 7.37 16.37 16.99
CA GLN A 17 7.29 16.21 15.53
C GLN A 17 8.22 17.13 14.71
N ILE A 18 8.71 18.23 15.28
CA ILE A 18 9.44 19.26 14.50
C ILE A 18 10.90 18.87 14.23
N LEU A 19 11.48 17.90 14.96
CA LEU A 19 12.89 17.51 14.82
C LEU A 19 13.16 16.40 13.79
N ASN A 20 12.12 15.69 13.30
CA ASN A 20 12.25 14.51 12.41
C ASN A 20 11.36 14.58 11.14
N ASP A 21 11.00 15.79 10.69
CA ASP A 21 10.17 16.00 9.50
C ASP A 21 11.00 15.83 8.21
N GLU A 22 11.18 14.58 7.82
CA GLU A 22 11.83 14.24 6.56
C GLU A 22 10.97 14.61 5.35
N PHE A 23 9.66 14.45 5.45
CA PHE A 23 8.74 14.56 4.33
C PHE A 23 8.18 15.98 4.15
N ASP A 24 8.70 16.94 4.90
CA ASP A 24 8.33 18.36 4.89
C ASP A 24 6.82 18.58 5.11
N GLU A 25 6.18 17.71 5.90
CA GLU A 25 4.75 17.78 6.25
C GLU A 25 4.42 19.08 6.99
N GLY A 26 5.34 19.60 7.81
CA GLY A 26 5.17 20.85 8.55
C GLY A 26 5.21 22.11 7.68
N THR A 27 5.65 21.99 6.42
CA THR A 27 5.70 23.11 5.46
C THR A 27 4.45 23.20 4.58
N VAL A 28 3.53 22.25 4.71
CA VAL A 28 2.27 22.22 3.98
C VAL A 28 1.42 23.41 4.37
N VAL A 29 1.03 24.22 3.40
CA VAL A 29 0.01 25.24 3.61
C VAL A 29 -1.35 24.54 3.48
N ASP A 30 -2.03 24.31 4.59
CA ASP A 30 -3.40 23.72 4.65
C ASP A 30 -4.40 24.78 4.19
N VAL A 31 -4.48 24.99 2.88
CA VAL A 31 -5.39 25.98 2.27
C VAL A 31 -6.81 25.43 2.13
N ASN A 32 -6.98 24.10 2.20
CA ASN A 32 -8.24 23.40 1.95
C ASN A 32 -9.26 23.52 3.10
N LYS A 33 -8.84 23.81 4.34
CA LYS A 33 -9.80 24.03 5.45
C LYS A 33 -10.60 25.34 5.35
N LEU A 34 -10.17 26.28 4.50
CA LEU A 34 -10.80 27.60 4.35
C LEU A 34 -11.15 27.94 2.89
N SER A 35 -10.88 27.03 1.96
CA SER A 35 -11.06 27.22 0.52
C SER A 35 -12.37 26.62 0.03
N GLU A 36 -13.02 27.27 -0.94
CA GLU A 36 -14.18 26.71 -1.66
C GLU A 36 -13.78 25.66 -2.72
N TYR A 37 -12.49 25.56 -3.03
CA TYR A 37 -11.90 24.63 -3.99
C TYR A 37 -11.58 23.28 -3.34
N ARG A 38 -11.78 22.19 -4.08
CA ARG A 38 -11.64 20.80 -3.64
C ARG A 38 -10.26 20.20 -3.88
N TYR A 39 -9.62 20.47 -5.03
CA TYR A 39 -8.42 19.74 -5.45
C TYR A 39 -7.16 20.60 -5.55
N GLY A 40 -7.30 21.91 -5.74
CA GLY A 40 -6.16 22.82 -5.78
C GLY A 40 -6.58 24.26 -5.59
N LEU A 41 -5.68 25.17 -5.96
CA LEU A 41 -5.94 26.60 -5.92
C LEU A 41 -5.79 27.21 -7.31
N PRO A 42 -6.59 28.24 -7.60
CA PRO A 42 -6.37 29.04 -8.78
C PRO A 42 -5.06 29.82 -8.68
N VAL A 43 -4.45 30.06 -9.84
CA VAL A 43 -3.23 30.86 -9.95
C VAL A 43 -3.49 32.34 -9.61
N TYR A 44 -4.68 32.84 -9.93
CA TYR A 44 -5.08 34.24 -9.71
C TYR A 44 -6.02 34.38 -8.51
N GLN A 45 -5.92 35.50 -7.79
CA GLN A 45 -6.76 35.79 -6.63
C GLN A 45 -7.77 36.90 -6.95
N GLY A 46 -9.05 36.65 -6.71
CA GLY A 46 -10.11 37.61 -6.97
C GLY A 46 -11.46 37.15 -6.45
N THR A 47 -12.52 37.84 -6.87
CA THR A 47 -13.90 37.43 -6.58
C THR A 47 -14.18 36.16 -7.37
N SER A 48 -14.33 35.04 -6.66
CA SER A 48 -14.55 33.72 -7.23
C SER A 48 -16.04 33.39 -7.27
N THR A 49 -16.48 32.76 -8.36
CA THR A 49 -17.88 32.40 -8.61
C THR A 49 -17.95 31.02 -9.25
N ALA A 50 -18.61 30.07 -8.59
CA ALA A 50 -18.84 28.75 -9.16
C ALA A 50 -19.74 28.82 -10.41
N CYS A 51 -19.33 28.16 -11.48
CA CYS A 51 -20.08 28.05 -12.74
C CYS A 51 -21.02 26.84 -12.77
N PHE A 52 -20.84 25.88 -11.86
CA PHE A 52 -21.66 24.68 -11.71
C PHE A 52 -22.05 24.50 -10.25
N ASP A 53 -23.21 23.90 -10.01
CA ASP A 53 -23.60 23.41 -8.69
C ASP A 53 -22.57 22.39 -8.20
N GLY A 54 -21.99 22.65 -7.03
CA GLY A 54 -20.90 21.85 -6.46
C GLY A 54 -19.49 22.34 -6.80
N GLY A 55 -19.31 23.41 -7.58
CA GLY A 55 -18.00 24.04 -7.77
C GLY A 55 -17.01 23.16 -8.55
N LEU A 56 -17.32 22.89 -9.82
CA LEU A 56 -16.41 22.18 -10.74
C LEU A 56 -15.50 23.15 -11.52
N LEU A 57 -16.03 24.32 -11.84
CA LEU A 57 -15.34 25.39 -12.55
C LEU A 57 -15.66 26.68 -11.83
N PHE A 58 -14.66 27.52 -11.63
CA PHE A 58 -14.79 28.80 -10.94
C PHE A 58 -14.34 29.93 -11.87
N ARG A 59 -15.18 30.94 -12.03
CA ARG A 59 -14.77 32.19 -12.65
C ARG A 59 -14.17 33.09 -11.58
N ILE A 60 -12.99 33.63 -11.84
CA ILE A 60 -12.26 34.50 -10.92
C ILE A 60 -12.09 35.88 -11.58
N VAL A 61 -12.51 36.92 -10.87
CA VAL A 61 -12.43 38.31 -11.33
C VAL A 61 -11.50 39.12 -10.45
N GLU A 62 -10.38 39.57 -11.01
CA GLU A 62 -9.43 40.47 -10.37
C GLU A 62 -9.87 41.94 -10.55
N GLU A 63 -10.66 42.45 -9.60
CA GLU A 63 -11.22 43.82 -9.66
C GLU A 63 -10.14 44.92 -9.69
N LYS A 64 -8.99 44.70 -9.05
CA LYS A 64 -7.89 45.69 -8.97
C LYS A 64 -6.98 45.71 -10.20
N ASN A 65 -7.20 44.82 -11.18
CA ASN A 65 -6.30 44.57 -12.31
C ASN A 65 -7.03 44.68 -13.65
N GLY A 66 -7.80 45.77 -13.82
CA GLY A 66 -8.54 46.04 -15.07
C GLY A 66 -9.75 45.14 -15.29
N GLU A 67 -10.35 44.61 -14.21
CA GLU A 67 -11.39 43.57 -14.28
C GLU A 67 -10.95 42.39 -15.14
N ARG A 68 -9.85 41.76 -14.74
CA ARG A 68 -9.35 40.57 -15.42
C ARG A 68 -10.13 39.34 -14.98
N TRP A 69 -10.65 38.61 -15.96
CA TRP A 69 -11.42 37.39 -15.77
C TRP A 69 -10.55 36.19 -16.11
N SER A 70 -10.63 35.16 -15.28
CA SER A 70 -10.01 33.86 -15.50
C SER A 70 -10.97 32.75 -15.07
N PHE A 71 -10.70 31.54 -15.51
CA PHE A 71 -11.44 30.35 -15.12
C PHE A 71 -10.50 29.32 -14.54
N TYR A 72 -10.84 28.81 -13.36
CA TYR A 72 -10.14 27.73 -12.69
C TYR A 72 -10.96 26.44 -12.74
N ASN A 73 -10.41 25.41 -13.36
CA ASN A 73 -11.03 24.09 -13.45
C ASN A 73 -10.61 23.24 -12.25
N ASP A 74 -11.47 23.16 -11.25
CA ASP A 74 -11.23 22.40 -10.02
C ASP A 74 -11.70 20.94 -10.18
N THR A 75 -11.40 20.34 -11.32
CA THR A 75 -11.66 18.91 -11.58
C THR A 75 -10.39 18.21 -12.04
N PRO A 76 -10.20 16.94 -11.67
CA PRO A 76 -9.02 16.16 -12.04
C PRO A 76 -9.22 15.33 -13.32
N ASN A 77 -10.34 15.48 -14.04
CA ASN A 77 -10.66 14.59 -15.15
C ASN A 77 -11.65 15.14 -16.18
N LEU A 78 -12.06 16.41 -16.06
CA LEU A 78 -12.98 17.03 -17.00
C LEU A 78 -12.31 18.20 -17.71
N LEU A 79 -12.51 18.26 -19.02
CA LEU A 79 -12.17 19.39 -19.84
C LEU A 79 -13.32 20.39 -19.82
N MET A 80 -13.04 21.66 -19.50
CA MET A 80 -14.07 22.69 -19.40
C MET A 80 -14.04 23.56 -20.65
N GLN A 81 -15.10 23.49 -21.45
CA GLN A 81 -15.31 24.36 -22.60
C GLN A 81 -16.14 25.56 -22.17
N VAL A 82 -15.51 26.73 -22.10
CA VAL A 82 -16.15 27.97 -21.69
C VAL A 82 -16.42 28.82 -22.91
N GLU A 83 -17.68 29.18 -23.13
CA GLU A 83 -18.08 30.14 -24.15
C GLU A 83 -18.99 31.20 -23.52
N LEU A 84 -18.58 32.46 -23.58
CA LEU A 84 -19.41 33.60 -23.16
C LEU A 84 -19.74 34.48 -24.37
N ASP A 85 -21.02 34.82 -24.54
CA ASP A 85 -21.50 35.80 -25.51
C ASP A 85 -21.80 37.11 -24.79
N PHE A 86 -20.91 38.09 -24.96
CA PHE A 86 -21.01 39.43 -24.39
C PHE A 86 -21.86 40.34 -25.26
N GLU A 87 -22.83 41.02 -24.65
CA GLU A 87 -23.78 41.89 -25.33
C GLU A 87 -23.10 43.08 -26.02
N LYS A 88 -23.79 43.62 -27.02
CA LYS A 88 -23.33 44.81 -27.75
C LYS A 88 -23.04 45.97 -26.78
N GLY A 89 -21.89 46.61 -26.94
CA GLY A 89 -21.44 47.70 -26.08
C GLY A 89 -20.47 47.28 -24.97
N SER A 90 -20.19 45.98 -24.82
CA SER A 90 -19.17 45.48 -23.89
C SER A 90 -17.76 45.88 -24.36
N ASN A 91 -16.91 46.36 -23.44
CA ASN A 91 -15.52 46.72 -23.73
C ASN A 91 -14.60 45.60 -23.24
N ILE A 92 -14.39 44.59 -24.08
CA ILE A 92 -13.74 43.35 -23.71
C ILE A 92 -12.54 43.08 -24.60
N LYS A 93 -11.42 42.73 -23.97
CA LYS A 93 -10.19 42.29 -24.62
C LYS A 93 -9.92 40.84 -24.26
N ALA A 94 -9.73 39.98 -25.26
CA ALA A 94 -9.33 38.60 -25.01
C ALA A 94 -7.90 38.50 -24.46
N LEU A 95 -7.70 37.56 -23.54
CA LEU A 95 -6.42 37.26 -22.91
C LEU A 95 -6.03 35.79 -23.14
N GLY A 96 -4.73 35.52 -23.04
CA GLY A 96 -4.19 34.15 -23.09
C GLY A 96 -4.62 33.41 -24.37
N ASN A 97 -5.18 32.22 -24.18
CA ASN A 97 -5.64 31.34 -25.26
C ASN A 97 -7.07 31.63 -25.73
N THR A 98 -7.71 32.68 -25.21
CA THR A 98 -9.11 33.00 -25.51
C THR A 98 -9.27 33.44 -26.96
N LYS A 99 -10.16 32.75 -27.67
CA LYS A 99 -10.57 33.12 -29.02
C LYS A 99 -11.73 34.09 -28.94
N LEU A 100 -11.65 35.20 -29.68
CA LEU A 100 -12.67 36.24 -29.73
C LEU A 100 -13.21 36.38 -31.15
N GLU A 101 -14.53 36.37 -31.29
CA GLU A 101 -15.24 36.58 -32.55
C GLU A 101 -16.35 37.62 -32.35
N GLN A 102 -16.40 38.63 -33.22
CA GLN A 102 -17.47 39.63 -33.20
C GLN A 102 -18.61 39.22 -34.13
N LYS A 103 -19.82 39.09 -33.58
CA LYS A 103 -21.00 38.70 -34.34
C LYS A 103 -21.58 39.89 -35.14
N PRO A 104 -22.32 39.64 -36.25
CA PRO A 104 -22.94 40.70 -37.06
C PRO A 104 -23.93 41.60 -36.30
N ASN A 105 -24.52 41.10 -35.20
CA ASN A 105 -25.40 41.85 -34.32
C ASN A 105 -24.65 42.82 -33.37
N GLY A 106 -23.30 42.79 -33.38
CA GLY A 106 -22.43 43.60 -32.53
C GLY A 106 -22.09 42.99 -31.17
N SER A 107 -22.52 41.76 -30.87
CA SER A 107 -22.09 41.02 -29.67
C SER A 107 -20.71 40.39 -29.88
N ILE A 108 -20.01 40.07 -28.80
CA ILE A 108 -18.65 39.52 -28.81
C ILE A 108 -18.70 38.14 -28.17
N VAL A 109 -18.35 37.10 -28.92
CA VAL A 109 -18.21 35.75 -28.36
C VAL A 109 -16.76 35.48 -28.04
N CYS A 110 -16.51 35.08 -26.80
CA CYS A 110 -15.21 34.60 -26.36
C CYS A 110 -15.32 33.13 -25.97
N ASN A 111 -14.37 32.30 -26.39
CA ASN A 111 -14.26 30.92 -25.92
C ASN A 111 -12.84 30.54 -25.52
N VAL A 112 -12.74 29.67 -24.52
CA VAL A 112 -11.50 29.09 -24.03
C VAL A 112 -11.74 27.66 -23.55
N THR A 113 -10.74 26.81 -23.71
CA THR A 113 -10.71 25.47 -23.13
C THR A 113 -9.84 25.52 -21.88
N VAL A 114 -10.36 25.08 -20.74
CA VAL A 114 -9.64 25.05 -19.46
C VAL A 114 -9.38 23.60 -19.07
N HIS A 115 -8.11 23.19 -19.05
CA HIS A 115 -7.73 21.83 -18.69
C HIS A 115 -7.86 21.58 -17.18
N PRO A 116 -7.96 20.31 -16.75
CA PRO A 116 -8.02 19.94 -15.34
C PRO A 116 -6.96 20.63 -14.48
N LEU A 117 -7.37 21.16 -13.32
CA LEU A 117 -6.52 21.83 -12.32
C LEU A 117 -5.77 23.08 -12.83
N GLU A 118 -6.07 23.57 -14.03
CA GLU A 118 -5.47 24.78 -14.59
C GLU A 118 -6.33 26.02 -14.37
N THR A 119 -5.66 27.18 -14.40
CA THR A 119 -6.30 28.49 -14.41
C THR A 119 -6.00 29.20 -15.72
N GLU A 120 -7.00 29.33 -16.58
CA GLU A 120 -6.86 29.99 -17.87
C GLU A 120 -7.35 31.44 -17.81
N LEU A 121 -6.57 32.35 -18.38
CA LEU A 121 -6.99 33.73 -18.58
C LEU A 121 -8.08 33.79 -19.65
N PHE A 122 -9.12 34.60 -19.40
CA PHE A 122 -10.23 34.73 -20.32
C PHE A 122 -10.27 36.10 -21.00
N VAL A 123 -10.65 37.13 -20.25
CA VAL A 123 -10.81 38.48 -20.80
C VAL A 123 -10.41 39.56 -19.80
N GLU A 124 -10.22 40.78 -20.28
CA GLU A 124 -10.05 42.00 -19.49
C GLU A 124 -11.09 43.03 -19.91
N GLY A 125 -11.72 43.69 -18.93
CA GLY A 125 -12.63 44.82 -19.14
C GLY A 125 -14.06 44.59 -18.62
N GLU A 126 -14.89 45.61 -18.80
CA GLU A 126 -16.25 45.70 -18.23
C GLU A 126 -17.31 45.18 -19.22
N PRO A 127 -17.99 44.06 -18.93
CA PRO A 127 -19.08 43.57 -19.76
C PRO A 127 -20.38 44.35 -19.51
N ASN A 128 -21.08 44.71 -20.60
CA ASN A 128 -22.40 45.34 -20.52
C ASN A 128 -23.50 44.33 -20.15
N GLY A 129 -23.26 43.04 -20.42
CA GLY A 129 -24.13 41.89 -20.17
C GLY A 129 -23.55 40.66 -20.88
N TYR A 130 -23.86 39.45 -20.44
CA TYR A 130 -23.41 38.23 -21.13
C TYR A 130 -24.32 37.03 -20.87
N THR A 131 -24.25 36.07 -21.79
CA THR A 131 -24.78 34.71 -21.60
C THR A 131 -23.65 33.70 -21.63
N SER A 132 -23.80 32.59 -20.91
CA SER A 132 -22.77 31.56 -20.77
C SER A 132 -23.25 30.22 -21.31
N ASN A 133 -22.41 29.58 -22.13
CA ASN A 133 -22.56 28.20 -22.56
C ASN A 133 -21.29 27.43 -22.14
N ILE A 134 -21.33 26.87 -20.93
CA ILE A 134 -20.19 26.17 -20.34
C ILE A 134 -20.50 24.67 -20.34
N ARG A 135 -19.56 23.87 -20.86
CA ARG A 135 -19.70 22.41 -20.96
C ARG A 135 -18.52 21.71 -20.29
N ALA A 136 -18.82 20.66 -19.54
CA ALA A 136 -17.82 19.75 -19.00
C ALA A 136 -17.78 18.48 -19.86
N GLU A 137 -16.62 18.17 -20.43
CA GLU A 137 -16.43 17.05 -21.34
C GLU A 137 -15.37 16.09 -20.78
N GLY A 138 -15.54 14.79 -21.01
CA GLY A 138 -14.50 13.81 -20.68
C GLY A 138 -13.30 13.97 -21.61
N ILE A 139 -12.11 13.67 -21.12
CA ILE A 139 -10.88 13.71 -21.92
C ILE A 139 -10.94 12.58 -22.97
N SER A 140 -10.70 12.91 -24.24
CA SER A 140 -10.75 11.94 -25.34
C SER A 140 -9.51 11.05 -25.39
N ASP A 141 -9.69 9.82 -25.88
CA ASP A 141 -8.57 8.88 -26.06
C ASP A 141 -7.58 9.40 -27.12
N GLU A 142 -8.02 10.18 -28.12
CA GLU A 142 -7.16 10.84 -29.10
C GLU A 142 -6.25 11.90 -28.46
N TYR A 143 -6.81 12.75 -27.60
CA TYR A 143 -6.03 13.78 -26.90
C TYR A 143 -4.95 13.16 -26.01
N LEU A 144 -5.27 12.07 -25.29
CA LEU A 144 -4.29 11.36 -24.45
C LEU A 144 -3.15 10.75 -25.28
N LYS A 145 -3.43 10.26 -26.49
CA LYS A 145 -2.39 9.74 -27.39
C LYS A 145 -1.48 10.87 -27.88
N ASP A 146 -2.05 12.01 -28.26
CA ASP A 146 -1.27 13.16 -28.71
C ASP A 146 -0.38 13.68 -27.58
N LEU A 147 -0.91 13.76 -26.35
CA LEU A 147 -0.15 14.16 -25.17
C LEU A 147 0.96 13.16 -24.84
N ALA A 148 0.67 11.85 -24.87
CA ALA A 148 1.68 10.81 -24.65
C ALA A 148 2.84 10.88 -25.67
N VAL A 149 2.56 11.26 -26.93
CA VAL A 149 3.61 11.50 -27.94
C VAL A 149 4.44 12.73 -27.61
N GLN A 150 3.82 13.81 -27.11
CA GLN A 150 4.51 15.02 -26.69
C GLN A 150 5.42 14.75 -25.49
N ASP A 151 4.90 14.11 -24.45
CA ASP A 151 5.64 13.80 -23.22
C ASP A 151 6.79 12.85 -23.46
N LYS A 152 6.63 11.89 -24.38
CA LYS A 152 7.71 11.00 -24.80
C LYS A 152 8.93 11.77 -25.30
N ASN A 153 8.75 12.88 -26.02
CA ASN A 153 9.88 13.70 -26.46
C ASN A 153 10.61 14.37 -25.29
N THR A 154 9.91 14.71 -24.22
CA THR A 154 10.50 15.28 -22.99
C THR A 154 11.27 14.20 -22.23
N ILE A 155 10.64 13.04 -22.03
CA ILE A 155 11.24 11.85 -21.41
C ILE A 155 12.52 11.44 -22.15
N ASP A 156 12.48 11.33 -23.48
CA ASP A 156 13.63 10.92 -24.29
C ASP A 156 14.81 11.90 -24.14
N LYS A 157 14.53 13.20 -24.00
CA LYS A 157 15.56 14.22 -23.75
C LYS A 157 16.18 14.08 -22.36
N GLU A 158 15.36 13.98 -21.31
CA GLU A 158 15.86 13.80 -19.93
C GLU A 158 16.65 12.51 -19.80
N THR A 159 16.15 11.42 -20.39
CA THR A 159 16.81 10.11 -20.45
C THR A 159 18.18 10.22 -21.11
N TYR A 160 18.26 10.87 -22.26
CA TYR A 160 19.51 11.04 -22.99
C TYR A 160 20.52 11.94 -22.26
N GLU A 161 20.06 12.99 -21.58
CA GLU A 161 20.91 13.84 -20.75
C GLU A 161 21.49 13.07 -19.56
N LEU A 162 20.67 12.27 -18.86
CA LEU A 162 21.15 11.42 -17.78
C LEU A 162 22.12 10.36 -18.30
N TYR A 163 21.79 9.70 -19.42
CA TYR A 163 22.64 8.68 -20.05
C TYR A 163 24.03 9.21 -20.38
N LYS A 164 24.15 10.46 -20.85
CA LYS A 164 25.46 11.11 -21.10
C LYS A 164 26.32 11.28 -19.85
N LEU A 165 25.70 11.42 -18.68
CA LEU A 165 26.40 11.67 -17.41
C LEU A 165 26.86 10.37 -16.75
N VAL A 166 26.07 9.30 -16.87
CA VAL A 166 26.26 8.05 -16.12
C VAL A 166 26.70 6.86 -16.98
N GLY A 167 26.41 6.88 -18.29
CA GLY A 167 26.62 5.74 -19.18
C GLY A 167 25.62 4.60 -18.98
N GLU A 168 25.67 3.58 -19.84
CA GLU A 168 24.64 2.53 -19.94
C GLU A 168 24.63 1.51 -18.79
N SER A 169 25.78 1.30 -18.14
CA SER A 169 25.96 0.22 -17.14
C SER A 169 25.93 0.70 -15.69
N SER A 170 25.51 1.94 -15.44
CA SER A 170 25.45 2.50 -14.08
C SER A 170 24.29 1.91 -13.29
N SER A 171 24.53 1.57 -12.03
CA SER A 171 23.48 1.16 -11.10
C SER A 171 22.55 2.31 -10.74
N SER A 172 21.33 2.01 -10.28
CA SER A 172 20.38 3.05 -9.85
C SER A 172 20.95 3.97 -8.77
N ASP A 173 21.65 3.43 -7.76
CA ASP A 173 22.29 4.25 -6.73
C ASP A 173 23.40 5.16 -7.26
N GLU A 174 24.19 4.72 -8.24
CA GLU A 174 25.19 5.57 -8.89
C GLU A 174 24.54 6.69 -9.69
N MET A 175 23.46 6.38 -10.41
CA MET A 175 22.69 7.38 -11.15
C MET A 175 22.09 8.43 -10.22
N VAL A 176 21.50 8.02 -9.09
CA VAL A 176 20.94 8.93 -8.09
C VAL A 176 22.01 9.89 -7.55
N LYS A 177 23.21 9.39 -7.20
CA LYS A 177 24.32 10.24 -6.75
C LYS A 177 24.69 11.31 -7.77
N VAL A 178 24.71 10.96 -9.07
CA VAL A 178 24.98 11.92 -10.15
C VAL A 178 23.85 12.92 -10.31
N CYS A 179 22.59 12.49 -10.25
CA CYS A 179 21.41 13.36 -10.29
C CYS A 179 21.45 14.41 -9.20
N VAL A 180 21.68 14.01 -7.95
CA VAL A 180 21.80 14.91 -6.79
C VAL A 180 22.97 15.88 -6.97
N ALA A 181 24.15 15.39 -7.37
CA ALA A 181 25.35 16.22 -7.52
C ALA A 181 25.26 17.24 -8.66
N LYS A 182 24.56 16.90 -9.75
CA LYS A 182 24.40 17.76 -10.93
C LYS A 182 23.09 18.54 -10.96
N LYS A 183 22.19 18.29 -9.99
CA LYS A 183 20.82 18.84 -9.93
C LYS A 183 20.04 18.59 -11.23
N VAL A 184 20.20 17.38 -11.78
CA VAL A 184 19.42 16.91 -12.95
C VAL A 184 18.36 15.93 -12.49
N LYS A 185 17.20 15.93 -13.15
CA LYS A 185 16.09 15.03 -12.81
C LYS A 185 16.48 13.58 -13.08
N PHE A 186 16.08 12.68 -12.18
CA PHE A 186 16.32 11.25 -12.33
C PHE A 186 15.29 10.62 -13.26
N VAL A 187 15.75 9.78 -14.18
CA VAL A 187 14.91 8.90 -15.00
C VAL A 187 15.34 7.46 -14.74
N ASP A 188 14.37 6.62 -14.40
CA ASP A 188 14.62 5.25 -13.98
C ASP A 188 14.79 4.32 -15.18
N PHE A 189 16.03 4.04 -15.56
CA PHE A 189 16.33 3.13 -16.68
C PHE A 189 15.89 1.69 -16.43
N ALA A 190 15.73 1.27 -15.18
CA ALA A 190 15.26 -0.08 -14.84
C ALA A 190 13.73 -0.20 -14.89
N PHE A 191 13.01 0.92 -14.93
CA PHE A 191 11.56 0.96 -15.04
C PHE A 191 11.13 2.21 -15.83
N PRO A 192 11.41 2.25 -17.14
CA PRO A 192 11.25 3.45 -17.96
C PRO A 192 9.79 3.92 -18.01
N PRO A 193 9.54 5.23 -18.06
CA PRO A 193 8.19 5.79 -18.16
C PRO A 193 7.63 5.65 -19.58
N GLU A 194 7.23 4.42 -19.93
CA GLU A 194 6.73 4.09 -21.26
C GLU A 194 5.57 3.09 -21.23
N GLN A 195 4.93 2.88 -22.39
CA GLN A 195 3.78 2.00 -22.51
C GLN A 195 4.11 0.53 -22.19
N GLU A 196 5.35 0.10 -22.41
CA GLU A 196 5.76 -1.28 -22.12
C GLU A 196 5.75 -1.58 -20.62
N SER A 197 6.19 -0.65 -19.77
CA SER A 197 6.10 -0.72 -18.29
C SER A 197 4.65 -0.86 -17.79
N LEU A 198 3.68 -0.43 -18.59
CA LEU A 198 2.25 -0.66 -18.35
C LEU A 198 1.83 -2.04 -18.84
N GLN A 199 2.04 -2.29 -20.14
CA GLN A 199 1.47 -3.41 -20.87
C GLN A 199 2.07 -4.77 -20.49
N ILE A 200 3.34 -4.83 -20.09
CA ILE A 200 4.03 -6.07 -19.79
C ILE A 200 3.33 -6.84 -18.67
N GLY A 201 3.08 -8.14 -18.90
CA GLY A 201 2.36 -9.01 -17.96
C GLY A 201 0.83 -8.87 -17.99
N SER A 202 0.27 -7.85 -18.64
CA SER A 202 -1.19 -7.69 -18.74
C SER A 202 -1.77 -8.60 -19.83
N ILE A 203 -2.87 -9.28 -19.50
CA ILE A 203 -3.67 -10.06 -20.46
C ILE A 203 -4.57 -9.18 -21.34
N MET A 204 -4.87 -7.96 -20.91
CA MET A 204 -5.70 -7.00 -21.64
C MET A 204 -4.83 -5.89 -22.21
N GLN A 205 -5.23 -5.39 -23.39
CA GLN A 205 -4.59 -4.22 -23.97
C GLN A 205 -4.88 -3.00 -23.08
N MET A 206 -3.81 -2.42 -22.53
CA MET A 206 -3.91 -1.18 -21.77
C MET A 206 -4.00 0.00 -22.72
N LYS A 207 -4.79 1.00 -22.31
CA LYS A 207 -4.87 2.26 -23.04
C LYS A 207 -3.51 2.96 -23.03
N VAL A 208 -3.22 3.68 -24.11
CA VAL A 208 -2.07 4.59 -24.16
C VAL A 208 -2.39 5.77 -23.25
N ILE A 209 -1.50 6.02 -22.29
CA ILE A 209 -1.61 7.12 -21.34
C ILE A 209 -0.28 7.86 -21.25
N PRO A 210 -0.30 9.20 -21.10
CA PRO A 210 0.91 9.99 -20.91
C PRO A 210 1.58 9.65 -19.58
N TRP A 211 2.91 9.77 -19.56
CA TRP A 211 3.71 9.67 -18.35
C TRP A 211 4.24 11.06 -18.03
N GLU A 212 3.82 11.59 -16.88
CA GLU A 212 4.05 12.98 -16.54
C GLU A 212 4.65 13.06 -15.13
N ARG A 213 5.59 14.00 -14.94
CA ARG A 213 5.99 14.42 -13.59
C ARG A 213 4.91 15.34 -13.04
N PRO A 214 4.79 15.48 -11.71
CA PRO A 214 3.88 16.44 -11.11
C PRO A 214 4.00 17.88 -11.64
N CYS A 215 5.20 18.34 -11.98
CA CYS A 215 5.40 19.67 -12.56
C CYS A 215 4.96 19.81 -14.02
N MET A 216 4.60 18.72 -14.69
CA MET A 216 4.08 18.74 -16.07
C MET A 216 2.57 18.89 -16.10
N TYR A 217 1.87 18.39 -15.07
CA TYR A 217 0.40 18.35 -15.02
C TYR A 217 -0.21 19.25 -13.93
N LEU A 218 0.60 19.86 -13.06
CA LEU A 218 0.20 20.87 -12.08
C LEU A 218 0.81 22.23 -12.45
N SER A 219 0.12 23.30 -12.05
CA SER A 219 0.69 24.65 -12.10
C SER A 219 1.95 24.79 -11.23
N ASP A 220 2.82 25.74 -11.54
CA ASP A 220 4.07 25.99 -10.79
C ASP A 220 3.85 26.19 -9.28
N GLU A 221 2.74 26.84 -8.89
CA GLU A 221 2.41 27.06 -7.47
C GLU A 221 1.93 25.77 -6.78
N ASN A 222 1.09 24.97 -7.45
CA ASN A 222 0.65 23.68 -6.92
C ASN A 222 1.80 22.66 -6.90
N ALA A 223 2.72 22.70 -7.87
CA ALA A 223 3.90 21.85 -7.90
C ALA A 223 4.84 22.10 -6.70
N LYS A 224 4.94 23.34 -6.18
CA LYS A 224 5.73 23.63 -4.95
C LYS A 224 5.13 23.00 -3.69
N GLN A 225 3.84 22.69 -3.72
CA GLN A 225 3.06 22.18 -2.60
C GLN A 225 3.08 20.65 -2.47
N ILE A 226 3.72 19.96 -3.43
CA ILE A 226 3.81 18.50 -3.48
C ILE A 226 4.51 17.93 -2.27
N ARG A 227 3.90 16.95 -1.59
CA ARG A 227 4.57 16.16 -0.54
C ARG A 227 4.20 14.70 -0.69
N LEU A 228 4.98 13.82 -0.06
CA LEU A 228 4.59 12.42 0.05
C LEU A 228 3.29 12.29 0.85
N PHE A 229 3.20 12.93 2.03
CA PHE A 229 2.10 12.77 2.99
C PHE A 229 1.39 14.10 3.29
N ARG A 230 1.02 14.86 2.25
CA ARG A 230 0.45 16.21 2.38
C ARG A 230 -0.84 16.27 3.20
N SER A 231 -1.74 15.33 2.98
CA SER A 231 -3.05 15.19 3.64
C SER A 231 -3.03 14.14 4.76
N GLY A 232 -1.85 13.63 5.09
CA GLY A 232 -1.63 12.57 6.06
C GLY A 232 -2.04 11.18 5.55
N VAL A 233 -1.47 10.15 6.18
CA VAL A 233 -1.79 8.76 5.88
C VAL A 233 -3.10 8.38 6.58
N HIS A 234 -4.13 8.08 5.78
CA HIS A 234 -5.38 7.51 6.27
C HIS A 234 -6.04 6.66 5.19
N PRO A 235 -6.68 5.52 5.51
CA PRO A 235 -7.29 4.64 4.52
C PRO A 235 -8.32 5.32 3.61
N THR A 236 -9.09 6.28 4.14
CA THR A 236 -10.13 6.98 3.37
C THR A 236 -9.59 7.97 2.35
N ASN A 237 -8.30 8.34 2.46
CA ASN A 237 -7.63 9.23 1.52
C ASN A 237 -7.18 8.48 0.27
N ILE A 238 -7.35 7.16 0.19
CA ILE A 238 -6.88 6.34 -0.92
C ILE A 238 -7.98 6.19 -1.98
N ASP A 239 -7.59 6.30 -3.24
CA ASP A 239 -8.37 5.86 -4.40
C ASP A 239 -7.52 4.89 -5.22
N GLU A 240 -8.10 3.73 -5.57
CA GLU A 240 -7.42 2.68 -6.33
C GLU A 240 -7.22 3.03 -7.81
N GLY A 241 -8.00 3.99 -8.34
CA GLY A 241 -8.05 4.26 -9.77
C GLY A 241 -8.60 3.07 -10.57
N ASP A 242 -8.11 2.88 -11.79
CA ASP A 242 -8.71 1.95 -12.76
C ASP A 242 -7.75 0.82 -13.23
N LEU A 243 -6.75 0.45 -12.42
CA LEU A 243 -5.80 -0.60 -12.81
C LEU A 243 -6.38 -2.02 -12.65
N GLY A 244 -7.19 -2.24 -11.61
CA GLY A 244 -7.73 -3.55 -11.24
C GLY A 244 -6.98 -4.25 -10.10
N ASP A 245 -6.01 -3.59 -9.47
CA ASP A 245 -5.19 -4.11 -8.37
C ASP A 245 -5.80 -3.88 -6.97
N SER A 246 -7.13 -3.94 -6.85
CA SER A 246 -7.86 -3.68 -5.60
C SER A 246 -7.37 -4.52 -4.41
N TRP A 247 -6.80 -5.70 -4.67
CA TRP A 247 -6.15 -6.54 -3.66
C TRP A 247 -4.93 -5.86 -3.02
N PHE A 248 -4.08 -5.23 -3.83
CA PHE A 248 -2.89 -4.53 -3.40
C PHE A 248 -3.28 -3.22 -2.72
N ILE A 249 -4.13 -2.41 -3.35
CA ILE A 249 -4.60 -1.15 -2.74
C ILE A 249 -5.40 -1.40 -1.47
N GLY A 250 -6.13 -2.52 -1.38
CA GLY A 250 -6.77 -2.98 -0.16
C GLY A 250 -5.80 -3.32 0.97
N ALA A 251 -4.65 -3.93 0.65
CA ALA A 251 -3.55 -4.12 1.59
C ALA A 251 -2.92 -2.78 2.01
N VAL A 252 -2.69 -1.86 1.07
CA VAL A 252 -2.20 -0.51 1.39
C VAL A 252 -3.16 0.23 2.32
N ALA A 253 -4.46 0.19 2.04
CA ALA A 253 -5.49 0.78 2.90
C ALA A 253 -5.56 0.13 4.28
N THR A 254 -5.30 -1.18 4.36
CA THR A 254 -5.22 -1.88 5.65
C THR A 254 -3.99 -1.45 6.45
N LEU A 255 -2.84 -1.29 5.79
CA LEU A 255 -1.61 -0.81 6.44
C LEU A 255 -1.71 0.67 6.84
N ALA A 256 -2.49 1.48 6.11
CA ALA A 256 -2.72 2.89 6.42
C ALA A 256 -3.48 3.13 7.74
N GLU A 257 -4.06 2.10 8.37
CA GLU A 257 -4.49 2.17 9.77
C GLU A 257 -3.31 2.34 10.75
N PHE A 258 -2.07 2.12 10.28
CA PHE A 258 -0.81 2.36 10.99
C PHE A 258 0.04 3.40 10.23
N PRO A 259 -0.29 4.71 10.31
CA PRO A 259 0.36 5.77 9.54
C PRO A 259 1.89 5.77 9.57
N ASP A 260 2.47 5.51 10.74
CA ASP A 260 3.94 5.52 10.90
C ASP A 260 4.61 4.41 10.09
N ARG A 261 3.99 3.23 9.98
CA ARG A 261 4.54 2.15 9.15
C ARG A 261 4.54 2.49 7.66
N VAL A 262 3.53 3.22 7.20
CA VAL A 262 3.51 3.72 5.82
C VAL A 262 4.62 4.75 5.62
N ARG A 263 4.86 5.63 6.60
CA ARG A 263 5.98 6.57 6.55
C ARG A 263 7.33 5.85 6.53
N ASP A 264 7.49 4.80 7.34
CA ASP A 264 8.73 4.03 7.46
C ASP A 264 9.14 3.38 6.13
N ILE A 265 8.17 2.95 5.32
CA ILE A 265 8.42 2.42 3.96
C ILE A 265 9.14 3.43 3.06
N PHE A 266 8.93 4.74 3.25
CA PHE A 266 9.48 5.82 2.43
C PHE A 266 10.70 6.53 3.03
N ARG A 267 11.11 6.16 4.25
CA ARG A 267 12.26 6.78 4.91
C ARG A 267 13.52 6.62 4.05
N HIS A 268 14.45 7.54 4.15
CA HIS A 268 15.75 7.36 3.50
C HIS A 268 16.66 6.46 4.36
N PRO A 269 17.42 5.51 3.76
CA PRO A 269 18.23 4.54 4.51
C PRO A 269 19.43 5.12 5.28
N VAL A 270 19.86 6.33 4.93
CA VAL A 270 21.08 6.94 5.49
C VAL A 270 20.77 8.15 6.37
N SER A 271 20.15 9.19 5.81
CA SER A 271 19.79 10.41 6.55
C SER A 271 18.57 11.12 5.97
N ILE A 272 17.94 11.96 6.79
CA ILE A 272 16.82 12.82 6.40
C ILE A 272 17.24 13.78 5.26
N GLU A 273 18.43 14.35 5.36
CA GLU A 273 18.97 15.33 4.42
C GLU A 273 19.17 14.72 3.03
N GLU A 274 19.70 13.49 2.95
CA GLU A 274 19.81 12.77 1.68
C GLU A 274 18.45 12.48 1.07
N GLY A 275 17.47 12.05 1.88
CA GLY A 275 16.10 11.89 1.41
C GLY A 275 15.53 13.17 0.79
N LYS A 276 15.77 14.34 1.41
CA LYS A 276 15.31 15.64 0.86
C LYS A 276 16.01 15.98 -0.45
N MET A 277 17.34 15.78 -0.51
CA MET A 277 18.12 16.05 -1.72
C MET A 277 17.73 15.13 -2.89
N GLU A 278 17.43 13.86 -2.63
CA GLU A 278 16.92 12.90 -3.63
C GLU A 278 15.55 13.35 -4.17
N ARG A 279 14.61 13.75 -3.30
CA ARG A 279 13.28 14.21 -3.71
C ARG A 279 13.31 15.48 -4.56
N GLU A 280 14.25 16.40 -4.32
CA GLU A 280 14.42 17.61 -5.17
C GLU A 280 14.68 17.24 -6.65
N VAL A 281 15.41 16.15 -6.88
CA VAL A 281 15.74 15.64 -8.23
C VAL A 281 14.76 14.58 -8.72
N GLY A 282 13.63 14.39 -8.02
CA GLY A 282 12.55 13.47 -8.41
C GLY A 282 12.84 12.00 -8.09
N VAL A 283 13.73 11.71 -7.14
CA VAL A 283 14.04 10.35 -6.68
C VAL A 283 13.25 10.03 -5.42
N TYR A 284 12.66 8.84 -5.39
CA TYR A 284 11.95 8.29 -4.25
C TYR A 284 12.42 6.86 -3.97
N ARG A 285 12.46 6.50 -2.70
CA ARG A 285 12.83 5.17 -2.22
C ARG A 285 11.65 4.54 -1.49
N VAL A 286 11.40 3.26 -1.77
CA VAL A 286 10.30 2.50 -1.16
C VAL A 286 10.85 1.15 -0.69
N ASN A 287 10.79 0.88 0.61
CA ASN A 287 11.25 -0.38 1.19
C ASN A 287 10.16 -1.46 1.09
N LEU A 288 10.43 -2.57 0.40
CA LEU A 288 9.50 -3.68 0.24
C LEU A 288 10.18 -5.01 0.60
N ASN A 289 9.47 -5.88 1.32
CA ASN A 289 9.92 -7.23 1.64
C ASN A 289 9.57 -8.21 0.51
N LYS A 290 10.42 -8.29 -0.51
CA LYS A 290 10.20 -9.18 -1.65
C LYS A 290 10.83 -10.53 -1.40
N ASN A 291 10.05 -11.60 -1.53
CA ASN A 291 10.50 -13.00 -1.33
C ASN A 291 11.15 -13.21 0.06
N GLY A 292 10.67 -12.52 1.10
CA GLY A 292 11.25 -12.57 2.44
C GLY A 292 12.44 -11.63 2.66
N TRP A 293 12.92 -10.92 1.64
CA TRP A 293 14.10 -10.05 1.69
C TRP A 293 13.72 -8.57 1.55
N TRP A 294 14.15 -7.74 2.50
CA TRP A 294 13.91 -6.30 2.45
C TRP A 294 14.73 -5.65 1.33
N THR A 295 14.07 -4.89 0.47
CA THR A 295 14.64 -4.33 -0.76
C THR A 295 14.25 -2.87 -0.89
N ASN A 296 15.25 -1.99 -1.02
CA ASN A 296 15.03 -0.57 -1.29
C ASN A 296 14.80 -0.36 -2.79
N VAL A 297 13.56 -0.06 -3.16
CA VAL A 297 13.17 0.19 -4.56
C VAL A 297 13.27 1.68 -4.84
N ILE A 298 14.22 2.04 -5.69
CA ILE A 298 14.41 3.40 -6.19
C ILE A 298 13.48 3.62 -7.39
N ILE A 299 12.73 4.71 -7.42
CA ILE A 299 11.86 5.10 -8.55
C ILE A 299 11.98 6.61 -8.82
N ASP A 300 11.71 7.01 -10.06
CA ASP A 300 11.47 8.42 -10.40
C ASP A 300 10.00 8.83 -10.15
N ASP A 301 9.69 10.13 -10.30
CA ASP A 301 8.35 10.70 -10.15
C ASP A 301 7.51 10.80 -11.43
N TYR A 302 7.91 10.13 -12.52
CA TYR A 302 7.00 9.97 -13.66
C TYR A 302 5.85 9.03 -13.29
N LEU A 303 4.61 9.50 -13.39
CA LEU A 303 3.42 8.70 -13.14
C LEU A 303 2.56 8.63 -14.41
N PRO A 304 1.89 7.49 -14.65
CA PRO A 304 0.88 7.43 -15.70
C PRO A 304 -0.29 8.35 -15.31
N CYS A 305 -0.55 9.39 -16.09
CA CYS A 305 -1.48 10.46 -15.74
C CYS A 305 -2.65 10.56 -16.73
N MET A 306 -3.75 11.13 -16.24
CA MET A 306 -4.93 11.45 -17.03
C MET A 306 -5.61 12.67 -16.43
N GLY A 307 -5.52 13.81 -17.11
CA GLY A 307 -6.24 15.02 -16.70
C GLY A 307 -5.70 15.68 -15.44
N GLY A 308 -4.39 15.92 -15.34
CA GLY A 308 -3.87 16.64 -14.18
C GLY A 308 -3.72 15.80 -12.91
N CYS A 309 -3.92 14.48 -12.98
CA CYS A 309 -3.67 13.59 -11.84
C CYS A 309 -3.20 12.19 -12.26
N PRO A 310 -2.56 11.43 -11.35
CA PRO A 310 -2.23 10.02 -11.58
C PRO A 310 -3.47 9.19 -11.92
N LYS A 311 -3.36 8.29 -12.91
CA LYS A 311 -4.51 7.51 -13.42
C LYS A 311 -4.89 6.32 -12.55
N PHE A 312 -3.89 5.65 -11.98
CA PHE A 312 -4.06 4.47 -11.14
C PHE A 312 -4.24 4.89 -9.68
N ALA A 313 -3.56 4.21 -8.75
CA ALA A 313 -3.72 4.50 -7.33
C ALA A 313 -3.21 5.90 -7.01
N ARG A 314 -3.97 6.64 -6.21
CA ARG A 314 -3.72 8.06 -5.91
C ARG A 314 -4.39 8.47 -4.61
N SER A 315 -4.03 9.65 -4.13
CA SER A 315 -4.77 10.31 -3.08
C SER A 315 -6.09 10.88 -3.61
N LYS A 316 -7.21 10.53 -2.97
CA LYS A 316 -8.58 10.74 -3.46
C LYS A 316 -8.95 12.21 -3.65
N ARG A 317 -8.46 13.10 -2.79
CA ARG A 317 -8.84 14.53 -2.77
C ARG A 317 -7.64 15.48 -2.90
N ASP A 318 -6.43 14.96 -2.97
CA ASP A 318 -5.21 15.77 -2.96
C ASP A 318 -4.25 15.31 -4.07
N PRO A 319 -4.30 15.92 -5.26
CA PRO A 319 -3.42 15.57 -6.38
C PRO A 319 -1.95 15.95 -6.11
N MET A 320 -1.67 16.73 -5.06
CA MET A 320 -0.31 17.09 -4.62
C MET A 320 0.25 16.09 -3.60
N GLU A 321 -0.51 15.06 -3.23
CA GLU A 321 -0.07 13.96 -2.37
C GLU A 321 0.30 12.72 -3.20
N LEU A 322 1.54 12.24 -3.09
CA LEU A 322 2.09 11.24 -4.02
C LEU A 322 2.32 9.85 -3.44
N TRP A 323 2.23 9.65 -2.12
CA TRP A 323 2.66 8.39 -1.50
C TRP A 323 1.91 7.15 -2.06
N VAL A 324 0.61 7.25 -2.32
CA VAL A 324 -0.18 6.13 -2.85
C VAL A 324 0.30 5.72 -4.25
N SER A 325 0.49 6.70 -5.13
CA SER A 325 0.90 6.48 -6.52
C SER A 325 2.32 5.94 -6.61
N LEU A 326 3.23 6.48 -5.79
CA LEU A 326 4.63 6.04 -5.75
C LEU A 326 4.78 4.66 -5.11
N LEU A 327 3.98 4.33 -4.10
CA LEU A 327 3.96 2.98 -3.51
C LEU A 327 3.50 1.94 -4.54
N GLN A 328 2.42 2.22 -5.28
CA GLN A 328 1.95 1.35 -6.35
C GLN A 328 2.99 1.21 -7.47
N LYS A 329 3.65 2.30 -7.86
CA LYS A 329 4.72 2.26 -8.87
C LYS A 329 5.90 1.41 -8.42
N ALA A 330 6.38 1.57 -7.19
CA ALA A 330 7.46 0.75 -6.65
C ALA A 330 7.10 -0.74 -6.61
N TYR A 331 5.85 -1.05 -6.25
CA TYR A 331 5.32 -2.41 -6.27
C TYR A 331 5.23 -2.96 -7.70
N ALA A 332 4.75 -2.17 -8.67
CA ALA A 332 4.77 -2.55 -10.08
C ALA A 332 6.21 -2.82 -10.57
N LYS A 333 7.17 -1.94 -10.24
CA LYS A 333 8.59 -2.07 -10.61
C LYS A 333 9.20 -3.37 -10.08
N ILE A 334 9.06 -3.67 -8.78
CA ILE A 334 9.68 -4.87 -8.19
C ILE A 334 9.05 -6.18 -8.70
N HIS A 335 7.84 -6.11 -9.28
CA HIS A 335 7.18 -7.22 -9.97
C HIS A 335 7.38 -7.20 -11.49
N GLY A 336 8.08 -6.21 -12.04
CA GLY A 336 8.45 -6.10 -13.45
C GLY A 336 7.44 -5.40 -14.36
N GLY A 337 6.38 -4.76 -13.84
CA GLY A 337 5.36 -4.07 -14.64
C GLY A 337 4.01 -3.91 -13.94
N TYR A 338 3.24 -2.91 -14.36
CA TYR A 338 1.88 -2.71 -13.85
C TYR A 338 0.94 -3.87 -14.22
N GLY A 339 1.14 -4.51 -15.37
CA GLY A 339 0.34 -5.67 -15.77
C GLY A 339 0.44 -6.87 -14.81
N PHE A 340 1.56 -7.04 -14.11
CA PHE A 340 1.77 -8.14 -13.16
C PHE A 340 1.06 -7.97 -11.82
N ILE A 341 0.48 -6.79 -11.55
CA ILE A 341 -0.21 -6.49 -10.29
C ILE A 341 -1.75 -6.40 -10.41
N ILE A 342 -2.33 -6.63 -11.60
CA ILE A 342 -3.78 -6.52 -11.89
C ILE A 342 -4.67 -7.55 -11.12
N ALA A 343 -4.10 -8.54 -10.43
CA ALA A 343 -4.86 -9.44 -9.55
C ALA A 343 -3.95 -10.09 -8.50
N GLY A 344 -4.48 -10.47 -7.34
CA GLY A 344 -3.69 -11.12 -6.30
C GLY A 344 -4.39 -11.38 -4.98
N ASP A 345 -3.60 -11.77 -3.98
CA ASP A 345 -4.04 -12.03 -2.62
C ASP A 345 -3.57 -10.90 -1.69
N PRO A 346 -4.47 -10.14 -1.05
CA PRO A 346 -4.10 -9.02 -0.20
C PRO A 346 -3.16 -9.41 0.96
N LEU A 347 -3.18 -10.65 1.42
CA LEU A 347 -2.25 -11.13 2.46
C LEU A 347 -0.82 -11.17 1.95
N HIS A 348 -0.62 -11.52 0.67
CA HIS A 348 0.70 -11.45 0.06
C HIS A 348 1.21 -10.02 -0.05
N ALA A 349 0.35 -9.07 -0.41
CA ALA A 349 0.73 -7.66 -0.42
C ALA A 349 1.06 -7.14 0.99
N LEU A 350 0.30 -7.54 2.02
CA LEU A 350 0.59 -7.17 3.40
C LEU A 350 1.93 -7.74 3.89
N GLN A 351 2.27 -8.98 3.53
CA GLN A 351 3.61 -9.53 3.77
C GLN A 351 4.69 -8.68 3.10
N ASP A 352 4.50 -8.31 1.83
CA ASP A 352 5.49 -7.54 1.08
C ASP A 352 5.66 -6.12 1.62
N LEU A 353 4.59 -5.51 2.15
CA LEU A 353 4.62 -4.15 2.70
C LEU A 353 5.12 -4.10 4.16
N SER A 354 4.89 -5.15 4.95
CA SER A 354 5.12 -5.12 6.40
C SER A 354 6.22 -6.07 6.89
N GLY A 355 6.55 -7.09 6.10
CA GLY A 355 7.44 -8.19 6.48
C GLY A 355 6.91 -9.08 7.62
N TYR A 356 5.67 -8.91 8.07
CA TYR A 356 5.05 -9.80 9.05
C TYR A 356 4.35 -10.96 8.36
N PRO A 357 4.28 -12.13 9.01
CA PRO A 357 3.57 -13.27 8.44
C PRO A 357 2.06 -12.99 8.36
N CYS A 358 1.40 -13.71 7.46
CA CYS A 358 -0.04 -13.70 7.31
C CYS A 358 -0.60 -15.12 7.29
N SER A 359 -1.78 -15.30 7.88
CA SER A 359 -2.58 -16.53 7.80
C SER A 359 -3.92 -16.27 7.13
N SER A 360 -4.29 -17.16 6.22
CA SER A 360 -5.57 -17.16 5.52
C SER A 360 -6.56 -18.10 6.21
N PHE A 361 -7.76 -17.61 6.49
CA PHE A 361 -8.84 -18.38 7.11
C PHE A 361 -10.05 -18.50 6.17
N ASN A 362 -9.83 -18.41 4.86
CA ASN A 362 -10.88 -18.47 3.83
C ASN A 362 -11.75 -19.74 3.95
N ASN A 363 -11.13 -20.90 4.16
CA ASN A 363 -11.85 -22.16 4.31
C ASN A 363 -12.70 -22.18 5.59
N ALA A 364 -12.12 -21.75 6.72
CA ALA A 364 -12.84 -21.65 7.99
C ALA A 364 -14.02 -20.66 7.90
N LEU A 365 -13.88 -19.55 7.15
CA LEU A 365 -14.98 -18.61 6.92
C LEU A 365 -16.07 -19.19 6.01
N ALA A 366 -15.69 -19.96 4.99
CA ALA A 366 -16.64 -20.67 4.15
C ALA A 366 -17.46 -21.69 4.96
N GLU A 367 -16.79 -22.44 5.86
CA GLU A 367 -17.42 -23.38 6.79
C GLU A 367 -18.31 -22.68 7.83
N ALA A 368 -17.89 -21.51 8.31
CA ALA A 368 -18.64 -20.69 9.27
C ALA A 368 -20.07 -20.35 8.79
N ARG A 369 -20.30 -20.30 7.47
CA ARG A 369 -21.65 -20.09 6.89
C ARG A 369 -22.62 -21.21 7.19
N VAL A 370 -22.11 -22.41 7.46
CA VAL A 370 -22.91 -23.61 7.75
C VAL A 370 -22.92 -23.88 9.24
N THR A 371 -21.78 -23.72 9.92
CA THR A 371 -21.59 -24.10 11.32
C THR A 371 -21.80 -22.95 12.31
N GLY A 372 -21.95 -21.71 11.83
CA GLY A 372 -21.98 -20.49 12.64
C GLY A 372 -20.59 -19.96 13.04
N GLY A 373 -19.51 -20.71 12.78
CA GLY A 373 -18.13 -20.22 12.88
C GLY A 373 -17.70 -19.67 14.25
N GLY A 374 -18.20 -20.24 15.34
CA GLY A 374 -17.88 -19.76 16.70
C GLY A 374 -16.38 -19.77 17.02
N GLU A 375 -15.69 -20.87 16.70
CA GLU A 375 -14.24 -21.02 16.91
C GLU A 375 -13.43 -20.01 16.09
N LEU A 376 -13.79 -19.83 14.80
CA LEU A 376 -13.14 -18.82 13.96
C LEU A 376 -13.32 -17.41 14.54
N PHE A 377 -14.54 -17.05 14.97
CA PHE A 377 -14.76 -15.75 15.60
C PHE A 377 -13.91 -15.58 16.86
N GLU A 378 -13.84 -16.61 17.71
CA GLU A 378 -13.07 -16.56 18.95
C GLU A 378 -11.57 -16.38 18.69
N ASN A 379 -11.01 -17.09 17.71
CA ASN A 379 -9.62 -16.91 17.30
C ASN A 379 -9.36 -15.50 16.75
N LEU A 380 -10.19 -15.02 15.82
CA LEU A 380 -10.06 -13.67 15.27
C LEU A 380 -10.26 -12.58 16.35
N PHE A 381 -11.13 -12.82 17.32
CA PHE A 381 -11.35 -11.93 18.46
C PHE A 381 -10.09 -11.85 19.34
N GLN A 382 -9.47 -12.99 19.65
CA GLN A 382 -8.20 -13.02 20.38
C GLN A 382 -7.09 -12.29 19.60
N TYR A 383 -6.96 -12.54 18.30
CA TYR A 383 -5.99 -11.84 17.45
C TYR A 383 -6.23 -10.34 17.42
N SER A 384 -7.48 -9.90 17.32
CA SER A 384 -7.84 -8.48 17.35
C SER A 384 -7.43 -7.81 18.68
N ASN A 385 -7.62 -8.52 19.80
CA ASN A 385 -7.26 -8.07 21.15
C ASN A 385 -5.74 -8.03 21.38
N LEU A 386 -4.99 -8.93 20.74
CA LEU A 386 -3.52 -8.91 20.72
C LEU A 386 -2.95 -7.81 19.82
N GLY A 387 -3.80 -7.08 19.09
CA GLY A 387 -3.38 -5.99 18.22
C GLY A 387 -3.05 -6.43 16.79
N TYR A 388 -3.19 -7.71 16.45
CA TYR A 388 -2.99 -8.19 15.08
C TYR A 388 -4.07 -7.62 14.14
N GLN A 389 -3.70 -7.43 12.88
CA GLN A 389 -4.57 -6.82 11.90
C GLN A 389 -5.40 -7.88 11.19
N VAL A 390 -6.70 -7.89 11.47
CA VAL A 390 -7.68 -8.76 10.80
C VAL A 390 -8.24 -8.03 9.59
N LEU A 391 -8.49 -8.75 8.49
CA LEU A 391 -9.12 -8.20 7.30
C LEU A 391 -10.15 -9.18 6.70
N PHE A 392 -11.11 -8.61 5.98
CA PHE A 392 -12.16 -9.34 5.29
C PHE A 392 -12.19 -8.96 3.81
N ILE A 393 -12.48 -9.94 2.95
CA ILE A 393 -12.42 -9.80 1.50
C ILE A 393 -13.81 -10.03 0.92
N ALA A 394 -14.38 -8.99 0.31
CA ALA A 394 -15.65 -9.09 -0.39
C ALA A 394 -15.49 -9.88 -1.70
N PRO A 395 -16.49 -10.66 -2.12
CA PRO A 395 -16.41 -11.44 -3.34
C PRO A 395 -16.27 -10.57 -4.58
N THR A 396 -15.52 -11.05 -5.57
CA THR A 396 -15.51 -10.41 -6.89
C THR A 396 -16.84 -10.67 -7.63
N ARG A 397 -17.12 -9.88 -8.66
CA ARG A 397 -18.27 -10.13 -9.56
C ARG A 397 -18.23 -11.53 -10.16
N GLU A 398 -17.04 -12.00 -10.54
CA GLU A 398 -16.86 -13.33 -11.09
C GLU A 398 -17.20 -14.41 -10.05
N THR A 399 -16.72 -14.26 -8.82
CA THR A 399 -17.02 -15.18 -7.71
C THR A 399 -18.51 -15.25 -7.42
N LEU A 400 -19.22 -14.11 -7.47
CA LEU A 400 -20.69 -14.08 -7.34
C LEU A 400 -21.39 -14.81 -8.47
N ASN A 401 -20.98 -14.57 -9.72
CA ASN A 401 -21.59 -15.21 -10.89
C ASN A 401 -21.40 -16.74 -10.89
N ARG A 402 -20.35 -17.24 -10.24
CA ARG A 402 -20.12 -18.69 -10.03
C ARG A 402 -20.98 -19.28 -8.89
N GLY A 403 -21.77 -18.48 -8.19
CA GLY A 403 -22.71 -18.94 -7.15
C GLY A 403 -22.09 -19.18 -5.77
N ALA A 404 -20.85 -18.75 -5.53
CA ALA A 404 -20.10 -19.08 -4.30
C ALA A 404 -20.59 -18.40 -3.01
N MET A 405 -21.58 -17.50 -3.10
CA MET A 405 -22.09 -16.69 -1.99
C MET A 405 -23.59 -16.94 -1.72
N ASN A 406 -24.05 -18.19 -1.80
CA ASN A 406 -25.44 -18.60 -1.49
C ASN A 406 -26.53 -17.73 -2.14
N GLY A 407 -26.32 -17.29 -3.38
CA GLY A 407 -27.30 -16.52 -4.16
C GLY A 407 -27.42 -15.03 -3.80
N VAL A 408 -26.48 -14.45 -3.04
CA VAL A 408 -26.45 -12.99 -2.83
C VAL A 408 -26.14 -12.29 -4.16
N SER A 409 -27.04 -11.40 -4.59
CA SER A 409 -26.91 -10.63 -5.83
C SER A 409 -25.99 -9.42 -5.69
N GLU A 410 -25.40 -8.94 -6.79
CA GLU A 410 -24.67 -7.66 -6.83
C GLU A 410 -25.55 -6.49 -6.32
N SER A 411 -26.83 -6.47 -6.68
CA SER A 411 -27.78 -5.45 -6.19
C SER A 411 -27.96 -5.44 -4.67
N THR A 412 -27.67 -6.54 -3.98
CA THR A 412 -27.69 -6.60 -2.52
C THR A 412 -26.49 -5.87 -1.93
N TYR A 413 -25.30 -6.07 -2.49
CA TYR A 413 -24.08 -5.37 -2.08
C TYR A 413 -24.21 -3.85 -2.26
N THR A 414 -24.71 -3.40 -3.42
CA THR A 414 -25.00 -1.97 -3.67
C THR A 414 -26.00 -1.41 -2.66
N ARG A 415 -27.07 -2.15 -2.34
CA ARG A 415 -28.11 -1.69 -1.40
C ARG A 415 -27.62 -1.55 0.03
N VAL A 416 -26.69 -2.40 0.46
CA VAL A 416 -26.13 -2.36 1.82
C VAL A 416 -24.90 -1.46 1.93
N GLY A 417 -24.35 -0.96 0.81
CA GLY A 417 -23.16 -0.08 0.82
C GLY A 417 -21.83 -0.83 0.88
N LEU A 418 -21.77 -2.07 0.38
CA LEU A 418 -20.53 -2.84 0.26
C LEU A 418 -20.09 -2.94 -1.21
N ARG A 419 -18.81 -2.69 -1.47
CA ARG A 419 -18.18 -2.81 -2.79
C ARG A 419 -17.58 -4.20 -2.98
N LEU A 420 -17.87 -4.81 -4.14
CA LEU A 420 -17.39 -6.15 -4.53
C LEU A 420 -15.91 -6.16 -4.87
N GLY A 421 -15.19 -7.25 -4.55
CA GLY A 421 -13.78 -7.44 -4.88
C GLY A 421 -12.83 -6.55 -4.09
N HIS A 422 -13.28 -6.04 -2.95
CA HIS A 422 -12.54 -5.10 -2.11
C HIS A 422 -12.22 -5.68 -0.73
N VAL A 423 -11.15 -5.15 -0.13
CA VAL A 423 -10.66 -5.52 1.20
C VAL A 423 -11.16 -4.51 2.23
N TYR A 424 -11.53 -4.99 3.41
CA TYR A 424 -11.97 -4.17 4.53
C TYR A 424 -11.15 -4.54 5.76
N SER A 425 -10.48 -3.56 6.36
CA SER A 425 -9.76 -3.73 7.62
C SER A 425 -10.75 -3.82 8.76
N ALA A 426 -10.55 -4.80 9.65
CA ALA A 426 -11.28 -4.88 10.91
C ALA A 426 -10.51 -4.10 11.98
N LEU A 427 -11.19 -3.10 12.53
CA LEU A 427 -10.63 -2.25 13.58
C LEU A 427 -10.68 -2.98 14.92
N LYS A 428 -11.87 -3.53 15.24
CA LYS A 428 -12.19 -4.20 16.50
C LYS A 428 -13.17 -5.34 16.25
N LEU A 429 -12.94 -6.47 16.93
CA LEU A 429 -13.94 -7.51 17.11
C LEU A 429 -14.44 -7.42 18.56
N LEU A 430 -15.75 -7.54 18.76
CA LEU A 430 -16.38 -7.32 20.06
C LEU A 430 -17.34 -8.48 20.36
N PHE A 431 -17.33 -8.94 21.61
CA PHE A 431 -18.23 -9.96 22.10
C PHE A 431 -18.95 -9.48 23.35
N PHE A 432 -20.28 -9.55 23.34
CA PHE A 432 -21.15 -9.20 24.46
C PHE A 432 -21.89 -10.46 24.93
N PRO A 433 -21.38 -11.17 25.95
CA PRO A 433 -21.94 -12.44 26.42
C PRO A 433 -23.40 -12.34 26.85
N GLU A 434 -23.80 -11.21 27.43
CA GLU A 434 -25.15 -10.94 27.95
C GLU A 434 -26.23 -11.06 26.86
N TYR A 435 -25.85 -10.73 25.62
CA TYR A 435 -26.72 -10.77 24.45
C TYR A 435 -26.35 -11.89 23.47
N ASN A 436 -25.28 -12.64 23.76
CA ASN A 436 -24.61 -13.52 22.79
C ASN A 436 -24.33 -12.80 21.46
N LEU A 437 -23.92 -11.53 21.54
CA LEU A 437 -23.76 -10.66 20.38
C LEU A 437 -22.28 -10.56 19.99
N ARG A 438 -21.99 -10.86 18.72
CA ARG A 438 -20.66 -10.82 18.12
C ARG A 438 -20.64 -9.75 17.04
N LEU A 439 -19.86 -8.69 17.24
CA LEU A 439 -19.74 -7.58 16.32
C LEU A 439 -18.34 -7.48 15.72
N VAL A 440 -18.29 -7.04 14.48
CA VAL A 440 -17.06 -6.69 13.78
C VAL A 440 -17.17 -5.24 13.30
N GLN A 441 -16.27 -4.38 13.76
CA GLN A 441 -16.13 -3.01 13.28
C GLN A 441 -15.17 -2.99 12.08
N LEU A 442 -15.65 -2.55 10.93
CA LEU A 442 -14.86 -2.44 9.69
C LEU A 442 -14.67 -0.97 9.27
N ARG A 443 -13.55 -0.69 8.62
CA ARG A 443 -13.32 0.56 7.87
C ARG A 443 -13.75 0.39 6.42
N ASN A 444 -14.44 1.38 5.86
CA ASN A 444 -14.70 1.47 4.41
C ASN A 444 -13.86 2.59 3.76
N PRO A 445 -12.68 2.28 3.18
CA PRO A 445 -11.89 3.27 2.46
C PRO A 445 -12.45 3.61 1.06
N TRP A 446 -13.39 2.80 0.56
CA TRP A 446 -13.84 2.82 -0.85
C TRP A 446 -14.96 3.81 -1.14
N TYR A 447 -15.49 4.48 -0.12
CA TYR A 447 -16.60 5.42 -0.27
C TYR A 447 -16.27 6.54 -1.29
N ARG A 448 -17.14 6.72 -2.28
CA ARG A 448 -17.16 7.88 -3.18
C ARG A 448 -18.40 8.73 -2.91
N ASP A 449 -18.32 10.04 -3.20
CA ASP A 449 -19.45 10.95 -2.98
C ASP A 449 -20.68 10.46 -3.76
N GLY A 450 -21.79 10.23 -3.06
CA GLY A 450 -23.02 9.67 -3.62
C GLY A 450 -23.16 8.14 -3.51
N ASP A 451 -22.13 7.42 -3.06
CA ASP A 451 -22.24 5.99 -2.77
C ASP A 451 -23.21 5.73 -1.60
N ALA A 452 -23.84 4.56 -1.62
CA ALA A 452 -24.62 4.08 -0.50
C ALA A 452 -23.69 3.86 0.72
N ILE A 453 -24.02 4.52 1.84
CA ILE A 453 -23.42 4.21 3.14
C ILE A 453 -23.97 2.88 3.67
N TRP A 454 -23.28 2.30 4.66
CA TRP A 454 -23.73 1.06 5.29
C TRP A 454 -25.20 1.15 5.74
N ASN A 455 -26.03 0.26 5.21
CA ASN A 455 -27.48 0.27 5.42
C ASN A 455 -28.00 -1.07 6.00
N GLY A 456 -27.12 -1.84 6.64
CA GLY A 456 -27.48 -3.06 7.37
C GLY A 456 -27.81 -2.81 8.84
N PHE A 457 -27.71 -3.85 9.68
CA PHE A 457 -27.84 -3.70 11.12
C PHE A 457 -26.74 -2.79 11.67
N TRP A 458 -27.01 -2.12 12.79
CA TRP A 458 -26.04 -1.24 13.45
C TRP A 458 -25.56 -0.10 12.54
N LYS A 459 -26.34 0.26 11.52
CA LYS A 459 -26.11 1.47 10.75
C LYS A 459 -26.20 2.71 11.63
N LYS A 460 -25.60 3.81 11.18
CA LYS A 460 -25.77 5.12 11.81
C LYS A 460 -27.28 5.47 11.86
N GLY A 461 -27.77 5.89 13.02
CA GLY A 461 -29.18 6.13 13.34
C GLY A 461 -30.03 4.89 13.66
N ASP A 462 -29.46 3.67 13.71
CA ASP A 462 -30.22 2.46 14.06
C ASP A 462 -30.76 2.51 15.50
N ARG A 463 -31.99 2.02 15.70
CA ARG A 463 -32.63 1.90 17.02
C ARG A 463 -31.85 0.96 17.95
N LYS A 464 -31.12 -0.01 17.40
CA LYS A 464 -30.27 -0.93 18.18
C LYS A 464 -29.27 -0.19 19.08
N TRP A 465 -28.67 0.90 18.60
CA TRP A 465 -27.74 1.72 19.41
C TRP A 465 -28.38 2.30 20.68
N LYS A 466 -29.69 2.58 20.65
CA LYS A 466 -30.43 3.05 21.84
C LYS A 466 -30.92 1.91 22.72
N GLN A 467 -31.18 0.74 22.12
CA GLN A 467 -31.62 -0.45 22.83
C GLN A 467 -30.50 -1.10 23.65
N TYR A 468 -29.27 -1.09 23.12
CA TYR A 468 -28.08 -1.69 23.73
C TYR A 468 -27.07 -0.59 24.09
N SER A 469 -27.32 0.10 25.21
CA SER A 469 -26.52 1.28 25.60
C SER A 469 -25.07 0.96 25.96
N ASP A 470 -24.83 -0.23 26.52
CA ASP A 470 -23.51 -0.76 26.82
C ASP A 470 -22.71 -1.11 25.55
N VAL A 471 -23.36 -1.71 24.55
CA VAL A 471 -22.78 -1.94 23.21
C VAL A 471 -22.41 -0.60 22.57
N SER A 472 -23.33 0.37 22.61
CA SER A 472 -23.10 1.73 22.08
C SER A 472 -21.90 2.41 22.73
N ALA A 473 -21.76 2.30 24.05
CA ALA A 473 -20.63 2.83 24.80
C ALA A 473 -19.32 2.11 24.44
N ALA A 474 -19.30 0.77 24.39
CA ALA A 474 -18.11 0.00 24.03
C ALA A 474 -17.63 0.26 22.59
N CYS A 475 -18.57 0.53 21.68
CA CYS A 475 -18.31 0.88 20.29
C CYS A 475 -17.92 2.36 20.08
N ASN A 476 -17.95 3.20 21.13
CA ASN A 476 -17.82 4.65 21.02
C ASN A 476 -18.71 5.23 19.90
N TYR A 477 -19.97 4.80 19.86
CA TYR A 477 -20.87 5.11 18.75
C TYR A 477 -21.09 6.63 18.59
N THR A 478 -20.95 7.10 17.35
CA THR A 478 -21.27 8.47 16.92
C THR A 478 -22.21 8.43 15.72
N GLU A 479 -23.05 9.46 15.57
CA GLU A 479 -23.88 9.67 14.37
C GLU A 479 -23.06 10.21 13.18
N GLU A 480 -21.84 10.67 13.43
CA GLU A 480 -20.94 11.19 12.41
C GLU A 480 -20.45 10.06 11.48
N ASN A 481 -20.27 10.40 10.21
CA ASN A 481 -19.70 9.48 9.25
C ASN A 481 -18.17 9.47 9.38
N ASP A 482 -17.68 8.51 10.15
CA ASP A 482 -16.26 8.20 10.34
C ASP A 482 -15.76 7.11 9.37
N PHE A 483 -16.57 6.79 8.35
CA PHE A 483 -16.35 5.70 7.40
C PHE A 483 -16.14 4.33 8.07
N THR A 484 -16.65 4.16 9.30
CA THR A 484 -16.71 2.87 9.98
C THR A 484 -18.13 2.34 10.02
N PHE A 485 -18.24 1.02 10.07
CA PHE A 485 -19.52 0.35 10.17
C PHE A 485 -19.38 -0.97 10.91
N TYR A 486 -20.50 -1.46 11.44
CA TYR A 486 -20.56 -2.64 12.27
C TYR A 486 -21.39 -3.72 11.57
N LEU A 487 -20.91 -4.95 11.61
CA LEU A 487 -21.68 -6.12 11.22
C LEU A 487 -21.81 -7.08 12.38
N GLU A 488 -22.94 -7.77 12.46
CA GLU A 488 -23.03 -8.99 13.26
C GLU A 488 -22.24 -10.12 12.56
N TRP A 489 -21.69 -11.07 13.33
CA TRP A 489 -20.88 -12.16 12.78
C TRP A 489 -21.58 -12.97 11.67
N ASP A 490 -22.89 -13.17 11.79
CA ASP A 490 -23.70 -13.84 10.78
C ASP A 490 -23.74 -13.07 9.45
N GLU A 491 -23.71 -11.73 9.51
CA GLU A 491 -23.60 -10.90 8.31
C GLU A 491 -22.19 -10.96 7.71
N VAL A 492 -21.15 -11.07 8.54
CA VAL A 492 -19.76 -11.20 8.07
C VAL A 492 -19.59 -12.47 7.24
N SER A 493 -20.00 -13.62 7.79
CA SER A 493 -19.91 -14.90 7.06
C SER A 493 -20.74 -14.89 5.77
N ARG A 494 -21.83 -14.11 5.72
CA ARG A 494 -22.70 -13.95 4.56
C ARG A 494 -22.13 -13.05 3.45
N PHE A 495 -21.47 -11.94 3.80
CA PHE A 495 -21.03 -10.92 2.83
C PHE A 495 -19.57 -11.05 2.40
N PHE A 496 -18.73 -11.73 3.18
CA PHE A 496 -17.31 -11.85 2.87
C PHE A 496 -16.95 -13.26 2.40
N MET A 497 -16.13 -13.35 1.36
CA MET A 497 -15.64 -14.62 0.81
C MET A 497 -14.35 -15.10 1.46
N GLY A 498 -13.59 -14.17 2.02
CA GLY A 498 -12.31 -14.48 2.63
C GLY A 498 -12.06 -13.65 3.88
N CYS A 499 -11.21 -14.18 4.75
CA CYS A 499 -10.63 -13.45 5.86
C CYS A 499 -9.21 -13.91 6.11
N GLY A 500 -8.43 -13.02 6.70
CA GLY A 500 -7.06 -13.31 7.07
C GLY A 500 -6.57 -12.39 8.15
N VAL A 501 -5.39 -12.74 8.68
CA VAL A 501 -4.72 -12.02 9.75
C VAL A 501 -3.31 -11.73 9.31
N CYS A 502 -2.90 -10.48 9.43
CA CYS A 502 -1.50 -10.10 9.40
C CYS A 502 -1.04 -9.91 10.85
N PHE A 503 -0.03 -10.67 11.25
CA PHE A 503 0.50 -10.67 12.62
C PHE A 503 1.42 -9.47 12.85
N ILE A 504 0.95 -8.28 12.47
CA ILE A 504 1.65 -7.01 12.70
C ILE A 504 1.82 -6.82 14.21
N GLN A 505 3.07 -6.73 14.64
CA GLN A 505 3.48 -6.50 16.04
C GLN A 505 4.24 -5.18 16.15
N HIS A 506 4.50 -4.69 17.36
CA HIS A 506 5.42 -3.55 17.56
C HIS A 506 6.79 -3.79 16.87
N PRO A 507 7.57 -2.74 16.58
CA PRO A 507 8.92 -2.90 16.07
C PRO A 507 9.72 -3.88 16.94
N MET A 508 10.34 -4.86 16.28
CA MET A 508 11.09 -5.98 16.87
C MET A 508 12.36 -6.17 16.05
N TYR A 509 13.36 -6.83 16.63
CA TYR A 509 14.53 -7.24 15.89
C TYR A 509 14.11 -8.20 14.77
N ASP A 510 14.41 -7.84 13.53
CA ASP A 510 14.06 -8.63 12.33
C ASP A 510 15.34 -9.05 11.61
N PHE A 511 15.48 -10.36 11.41
CA PHE A 511 16.61 -10.96 10.72
C PHE A 511 16.12 -11.79 9.55
N ARG A 512 16.76 -11.64 8.39
CA ARG A 512 16.45 -12.42 7.17
C ARG A 512 17.70 -13.10 6.69
N VAL A 513 17.70 -14.42 6.62
CA VAL A 513 18.89 -15.23 6.31
C VAL A 513 18.70 -15.90 4.96
N ARG A 514 19.63 -15.68 4.02
CA ARG A 514 19.54 -16.33 2.70
C ARG A 514 19.96 -17.80 2.77
N GLY A 515 19.27 -18.60 1.98
CA GLY A 515 19.60 -20.00 1.79
C GLY A 515 19.09 -20.51 0.46
N CYS A 516 19.40 -21.77 0.21
CA CYS A 516 18.96 -22.48 -0.98
C CYS A 516 18.79 -23.96 -0.66
N PHE A 517 17.70 -24.56 -1.13
CA PHE A 517 17.57 -26.00 -1.18
C PHE A 517 18.32 -26.53 -2.39
N MET A 518 19.17 -27.53 -2.15
CA MET A 518 19.86 -28.33 -3.16
C MET A 518 19.26 -29.72 -3.10
N GLN A 519 18.41 -30.06 -4.09
CA GLN A 519 17.63 -31.32 -4.07
C GLN A 519 16.88 -31.52 -2.74
N ASN A 520 16.14 -30.50 -2.31
CA ASN A 520 15.38 -30.47 -1.04
C ASN A 520 16.20 -30.47 0.26
N VAL A 521 17.54 -30.49 0.18
CA VAL A 521 18.42 -30.32 1.35
C VAL A 521 18.77 -28.84 1.49
N PRO A 522 18.46 -28.19 2.63
CA PRO A 522 18.80 -26.79 2.85
C PRO A 522 20.30 -26.59 3.03
N THR A 523 20.82 -25.52 2.44
CA THR A 523 22.22 -25.10 2.63
C THR A 523 22.46 -24.44 3.99
N THR A 524 21.41 -23.88 4.61
CA THR A 524 21.49 -23.19 5.90
C THR A 524 20.29 -23.47 6.80
N CYS A 525 20.54 -24.10 7.94
CA CYS A 525 19.64 -24.23 9.08
C CYS A 525 20.08 -23.27 10.20
N LEU A 526 19.21 -23.04 11.18
CA LEU A 526 19.51 -22.20 12.34
C LEU A 526 19.69 -23.09 13.58
N GLU A 527 20.80 -22.90 14.29
CA GLU A 527 21.01 -23.41 15.65
C GLU A 527 20.75 -22.26 16.62
N ILE A 528 19.69 -22.36 17.41
CA ILE A 528 19.23 -21.29 18.30
C ILE A 528 19.47 -21.72 19.75
N SER A 529 20.19 -20.88 20.49
CA SER A 529 20.38 -21.05 21.94
C SER A 529 19.81 -19.84 22.65
N VAL A 530 19.02 -20.08 23.70
CA VAL A 530 18.38 -19.01 24.48
C VAL A 530 18.75 -19.11 25.97
N GLY A 531 19.02 -17.96 26.59
CA GLY A 531 19.30 -17.83 28.02
C GLY A 531 18.07 -17.48 28.85
N VAL A 532 16.97 -17.06 28.20
CA VAL A 532 15.67 -16.76 28.82
C VAL A 532 14.53 -17.31 27.96
N PRO A 533 13.36 -17.63 28.54
CA PRO A 533 12.16 -17.95 27.78
C PRO A 533 11.81 -16.83 26.80
N VAL A 534 11.62 -17.17 25.53
CA VAL A 534 11.33 -16.18 24.48
C VAL A 534 10.48 -16.79 23.38
N ILE A 535 9.47 -16.04 22.91
CA ILE A 535 8.68 -16.40 21.73
C ILE A 535 9.31 -15.70 20.53
N ILE A 536 9.73 -16.48 19.53
CA ILE A 536 10.32 -15.99 18.28
C ILE A 536 9.40 -16.37 17.12
N CYS A 537 9.20 -15.42 16.21
CA CYS A 537 8.49 -15.67 14.96
C CYS A 537 9.48 -16.20 13.92
N LEU A 538 9.22 -17.39 13.39
CA LEU A 538 9.99 -18.03 12.33
C LEU A 538 9.21 -17.95 11.02
N MET A 539 9.87 -17.57 9.93
CA MET A 539 9.27 -17.46 8.59
C MET A 539 10.18 -18.13 7.57
N LEU A 540 9.58 -18.80 6.59
CA LEU A 540 10.28 -19.40 5.46
C LEU A 540 9.58 -18.96 4.18
N SER A 541 10.27 -18.16 3.38
CA SER A 541 9.75 -17.59 2.15
C SER A 541 10.53 -18.15 0.95
N GLN A 542 9.82 -18.40 -0.16
CA GLN A 542 10.42 -18.78 -1.45
C GLN A 542 10.09 -17.74 -2.52
N ASP A 543 10.77 -17.78 -3.68
CA ASP A 543 10.53 -16.79 -4.73
C ASP A 543 9.09 -16.83 -5.25
N ASP A 544 8.51 -15.63 -5.40
CA ASP A 544 7.21 -15.38 -6.02
C ASP A 544 7.11 -15.97 -7.44
N MET A 545 5.89 -16.32 -7.85
CA MET A 545 5.60 -16.79 -9.20
C MET A 545 5.39 -15.65 -10.19
N ARG A 546 4.99 -14.46 -9.72
CA ARG A 546 4.72 -13.30 -10.58
C ARG A 546 5.95 -12.90 -11.40
N GLY A 547 5.77 -12.71 -12.69
CA GLY A 547 6.86 -12.40 -13.62
C GLY A 547 7.77 -13.59 -13.92
N THR A 548 7.41 -14.81 -13.51
CA THR A 548 8.21 -16.03 -13.73
C THR A 548 7.42 -17.10 -14.50
N ASN A 549 8.11 -18.16 -14.92
CA ASN A 549 7.49 -19.34 -15.54
C ASN A 549 6.99 -20.39 -14.53
N LYS A 550 7.03 -20.10 -13.22
CA LYS A 550 6.54 -21.02 -12.19
C LYS A 550 5.01 -21.09 -12.24
N GLN A 551 4.47 -22.31 -12.23
CA GLN A 551 3.02 -22.54 -12.22
C GLN A 551 2.46 -22.68 -10.80
N GLU A 552 3.23 -23.29 -9.91
CA GLU A 552 2.85 -23.53 -8.51
C GLU A 552 4.04 -23.33 -7.57
N TYR A 553 3.75 -23.05 -6.31
CA TYR A 553 4.75 -23.00 -5.24
C TYR A 553 5.20 -24.41 -4.87
N SER A 554 6.48 -24.56 -4.54
CA SER A 554 6.95 -25.81 -3.94
C SER A 554 6.36 -25.95 -2.53
N PRO A 555 5.88 -27.13 -2.11
CA PRO A 555 5.49 -27.34 -0.73
C PRO A 555 6.66 -27.07 0.24
N ILE A 556 6.44 -26.22 1.25
CA ILE A 556 7.46 -25.84 2.25
C ILE A 556 6.94 -26.02 3.68
N MET A 557 7.86 -26.16 4.62
CA MET A 557 7.59 -26.34 6.06
C MET A 557 8.82 -25.91 6.89
N ILE A 558 8.60 -25.49 8.13
CA ILE A 558 9.63 -25.31 9.15
C ILE A 558 9.50 -26.41 10.18
N SER A 559 10.62 -27.02 10.60
CA SER A 559 10.66 -27.95 11.75
C SER A 559 11.56 -27.38 12.84
N VAL A 560 11.09 -27.42 14.10
CA VAL A 560 11.89 -27.10 15.28
C VAL A 560 12.17 -28.40 16.04
N ALA A 561 13.44 -28.65 16.33
CA ALA A 561 13.90 -29.82 17.06
C ALA A 561 14.83 -29.44 18.22
N HIS A 562 14.84 -30.24 19.28
CA HIS A 562 15.78 -30.09 20.39
C HIS A 562 16.13 -31.45 21.02
N GLY A 563 17.27 -31.51 21.70
CA GLY A 563 17.77 -32.70 22.40
C GLY A 563 17.85 -32.54 23.91
N PHE A 564 17.09 -31.58 24.49
CA PHE A 564 17.05 -31.29 25.95
C PHE A 564 18.46 -31.06 26.54
N GLY A 565 19.22 -30.12 25.98
CA GLY A 565 20.61 -29.85 26.40
C GLY A 565 21.68 -30.62 25.62
N SER A 566 21.29 -31.58 24.76
CA SER A 566 22.21 -32.27 23.84
C SER A 566 21.97 -31.86 22.38
N MET A 567 23.04 -31.81 21.59
CA MET A 567 22.96 -31.64 20.14
C MET A 567 22.60 -32.95 19.42
N THR A 568 22.77 -34.12 20.02
CA THR A 568 22.39 -35.41 19.40
C THR A 568 22.12 -36.47 20.48
N PRO A 569 21.12 -37.35 20.31
CA PRO A 569 20.06 -37.28 19.30
C PRO A 569 19.12 -36.09 19.54
N MET A 570 18.44 -35.63 18.49
CA MET A 570 17.39 -34.61 18.59
C MET A 570 16.01 -35.22 18.31
N SER A 571 14.97 -34.61 18.87
CA SER A 571 13.58 -34.88 18.51
C SER A 571 12.93 -33.65 17.89
N VAL A 572 12.20 -33.83 16.80
CA VAL A 572 11.26 -32.80 16.30
C VAL A 572 10.17 -32.62 17.35
N ASP A 573 9.95 -31.37 17.73
CA ASP A 573 8.90 -30.96 18.66
C ASP A 573 7.66 -30.52 17.89
N LEU A 574 7.78 -29.43 17.13
CA LEU A 574 6.70 -28.84 16.35
C LEU A 574 7.16 -28.43 14.94
N ASN A 575 6.19 -28.41 14.03
CA ASN A 575 6.33 -27.93 12.66
C ASN A 575 5.39 -26.73 12.41
N SER A 576 5.70 -25.94 11.39
CA SER A 576 4.83 -24.84 10.94
C SER A 576 3.49 -25.36 10.41
N GLY A 577 2.40 -24.69 10.78
CA GLY A 577 1.04 -24.96 10.30
C GLY A 577 0.55 -23.94 9.27
N PHE A 578 -0.76 -23.98 8.99
CA PHE A 578 -1.44 -22.94 8.20
C PHE A 578 -1.69 -21.65 9.02
N ASP A 579 -1.90 -21.81 10.32
CA ASP A 579 -2.03 -20.72 11.29
C ASP A 579 -0.69 -20.50 11.98
N THR A 580 -0.12 -19.32 11.82
CA THR A 580 1.18 -18.96 12.40
C THR A 580 1.21 -19.10 13.93
N ASP A 581 0.08 -18.87 14.61
CA ASP A 581 0.02 -18.93 16.08
C ASP A 581 -0.23 -20.36 16.63
N HIS A 582 -0.52 -21.32 15.75
CA HIS A 582 -0.84 -22.70 16.11
C HIS A 582 0.06 -23.72 15.37
N PRO A 583 1.36 -23.78 15.69
CA PRO A 583 2.24 -24.83 15.18
C PRO A 583 1.77 -26.23 15.60
N SER A 584 2.13 -27.24 14.81
CA SER A 584 1.58 -28.60 14.91
C SER A 584 2.67 -29.67 14.91
N PRO A 585 2.49 -30.82 15.60
CA PRO A 585 3.41 -31.95 15.50
C PRO A 585 3.33 -32.68 14.14
N GLU A 586 2.32 -32.38 13.32
CA GLU A 586 2.10 -33.00 12.02
C GLU A 586 3.15 -32.55 10.98
N TYR A 587 3.54 -33.45 10.08
CA TYR A 587 4.45 -33.17 8.97
C TYR A 587 3.69 -32.70 7.74
N ALA A 588 3.07 -31.52 7.83
CA ALA A 588 2.26 -30.94 6.77
C ALA A 588 3.06 -29.90 5.97
N PHE A 589 3.34 -30.19 4.69
CA PHE A 589 3.95 -29.24 3.76
C PHE A 589 2.87 -28.47 3.02
N PHE A 590 3.03 -27.16 2.92
CA PHE A 590 2.04 -26.28 2.29
C PHE A 590 2.56 -25.71 0.97
N GLN A 591 1.76 -25.80 -0.09
CA GLN A 591 2.03 -25.13 -1.37
C GLN A 591 1.72 -23.64 -1.27
N THR A 592 2.64 -22.90 -0.64
CA THR A 592 2.48 -21.48 -0.33
C THR A 592 3.75 -20.72 -0.62
N ARG A 593 3.64 -19.41 -0.85
CA ARG A 593 4.78 -18.50 -0.98
C ARG A 593 5.61 -18.43 0.31
N GLU A 594 4.93 -18.49 1.46
CA GLU A 594 5.54 -18.40 2.78
C GLU A 594 4.78 -19.27 3.78
N THR A 595 5.53 -19.90 4.70
CA THR A 595 5.01 -20.54 5.91
C THR A 595 5.71 -19.96 7.13
N SER A 596 5.05 -19.97 8.28
CA SER A 596 5.56 -19.35 9.49
C SER A 596 5.02 -20.02 10.75
N MET A 597 5.68 -19.76 11.87
CA MET A 597 5.21 -20.17 13.20
C MET A 597 5.75 -19.25 14.30
N PHE A 598 4.94 -18.99 15.32
CA PHE A 598 5.44 -18.57 16.62
C PHE A 598 5.87 -19.80 17.41
N TYR A 599 7.07 -19.77 17.99
CA TYR A 599 7.57 -20.87 18.82
C TYR A 599 8.20 -20.33 20.10
N GLU A 600 7.87 -20.95 21.23
CA GLU A 600 8.43 -20.63 22.53
C GLU A 600 9.72 -21.41 22.78
N PHE A 601 10.83 -20.69 22.85
CA PHE A 601 12.15 -21.24 23.15
C PHE A 601 12.40 -21.15 24.65
N LEU A 602 12.79 -22.27 25.26
CA LEU A 602 13.08 -22.40 26.69
C LEU A 602 14.58 -22.72 26.91
N PRO A 603 15.25 -22.10 27.91
CA PRO A 603 16.68 -22.31 28.15
C PRO A 603 17.07 -23.77 28.38
N GLU A 604 16.25 -24.53 29.11
CA GLU A 604 16.48 -25.95 29.44
C GLU A 604 16.52 -26.88 28.21
N ASN A 605 15.91 -26.46 27.11
CA ASN A 605 15.86 -27.22 25.86
C ASN A 605 16.96 -26.82 24.88
N SER A 606 17.64 -25.70 25.13
CA SER A 606 18.72 -25.22 24.27
C SER A 606 19.88 -26.22 24.23
N PRO A 607 20.56 -26.39 23.09
CA PRO A 607 20.30 -25.74 21.80
C PRO A 607 19.16 -26.38 21.00
N TYR A 608 18.50 -25.54 20.21
CA TYR A 608 17.50 -25.93 19.22
C TYR A 608 18.09 -25.98 17.82
N LEU A 609 17.58 -26.88 16.99
CA LEU A 609 17.82 -26.90 15.55
C LEU A 609 16.51 -26.57 14.82
N VAL A 610 16.53 -25.46 14.08
CA VAL A 610 15.42 -25.02 13.24
C VAL A 610 15.78 -25.28 11.78
N VAL A 611 14.99 -26.13 11.13
CA VAL A 611 15.28 -26.66 9.80
C VAL A 611 14.21 -26.20 8.81
N PRO A 612 14.58 -25.44 7.78
CA PRO A 612 13.68 -25.16 6.67
C PRO A 612 13.60 -26.42 5.80
N ARG A 613 12.40 -26.75 5.30
CA ARG A 613 12.14 -27.98 4.54
C ARG A 613 11.30 -27.67 3.32
N ALA A 614 11.56 -28.39 2.23
CA ALA A 614 10.82 -28.27 1.00
C ALA A 614 10.60 -29.64 0.32
N MET A 615 9.52 -29.76 -0.44
CA MET A 615 9.27 -30.86 -1.38
C MET A 615 9.24 -30.30 -2.80
N SER A 616 10.36 -29.76 -3.25
CA SER A 616 10.50 -29.15 -4.56
C SER A 616 10.83 -30.17 -5.64
N MET A 617 10.27 -29.94 -6.82
CA MET A 617 10.70 -30.57 -8.07
C MET A 617 11.93 -29.89 -8.69
N TYR A 618 12.26 -28.67 -8.23
CA TYR A 618 13.39 -27.92 -8.74
C TYR A 618 14.68 -28.39 -8.09
N PRO A 619 15.77 -28.59 -8.86
CA PRO A 619 17.05 -29.02 -8.30
C PRO A 619 17.66 -27.97 -7.36
N LYS A 620 17.34 -26.69 -7.60
CA LYS A 620 17.76 -25.54 -6.83
C LYS A 620 16.53 -24.68 -6.54
N LEU A 621 16.25 -24.43 -5.26
CA LEU A 621 15.17 -23.55 -4.82
C LEU A 621 15.70 -22.55 -3.77
N PRO A 622 15.90 -21.27 -4.14
CA PRO A 622 16.24 -20.22 -3.18
C PRO A 622 15.15 -20.04 -2.11
N TYR A 623 15.57 -19.71 -0.90
CA TYR A 623 14.67 -19.31 0.18
C TYR A 623 15.29 -18.23 1.06
N VAL A 624 14.44 -17.56 1.81
CA VAL A 624 14.84 -16.67 2.91
C VAL A 624 14.23 -17.20 4.20
N PHE A 625 15.07 -17.40 5.20
CA PHE A 625 14.64 -17.76 6.55
C PHE A 625 14.56 -16.48 7.39
N GLY A 626 13.33 -16.04 7.70
CA GLY A 626 13.07 -14.92 8.59
C GLY A 626 12.98 -15.32 10.06
N LEU A 627 13.51 -14.45 10.93
CA LEU A 627 13.46 -14.58 12.38
C LEU A 627 13.12 -13.21 12.97
N ARG A 628 12.01 -13.09 13.72
CA ARG A 628 11.70 -11.89 14.50
C ARG A 628 11.69 -12.17 15.99
N SER A 629 12.45 -11.38 16.73
CA SER A 629 12.70 -11.58 18.16
C SER A 629 12.31 -10.33 18.97
N PRO A 630 11.60 -10.49 20.10
CA PRO A 630 11.30 -9.38 21.01
C PRO A 630 12.54 -8.93 21.80
N VAL A 631 13.61 -9.74 21.80
CA VAL A 631 14.86 -9.48 22.49
C VAL A 631 16.02 -9.42 21.51
N GLU A 632 17.08 -8.71 21.90
CA GLU A 632 18.29 -8.56 21.10
C GLU A 632 18.94 -9.91 20.79
N VAL A 633 19.46 -10.03 19.56
CA VAL A 633 20.14 -11.22 19.04
C VAL A 633 21.49 -10.79 18.45
N GLY A 634 22.55 -11.51 18.79
CA GLY A 634 23.86 -11.37 18.12
C GLY A 634 24.83 -10.34 18.70
N THR A 635 24.48 -9.66 19.80
CA THR A 635 25.44 -8.85 20.58
C THR A 635 26.12 -9.67 21.69
N PRO A 636 27.26 -9.23 22.26
CA PRO A 636 27.91 -9.94 23.37
C PRO A 636 27.02 -10.16 24.61
N ASN A 637 26.03 -9.28 24.82
CA ASN A 637 25.10 -9.33 25.94
C ASN A 637 23.77 -10.02 25.59
N SER A 638 23.56 -10.39 24.34
CA SER A 638 22.32 -11.01 23.87
C SER A 638 22.08 -12.35 24.56
N GLN A 639 20.84 -12.54 25.04
CA GLN A 639 20.38 -13.81 25.60
C GLN A 639 20.01 -14.83 24.52
N VAL A 640 19.91 -14.40 23.25
CA VAL A 640 19.62 -15.27 22.12
C VAL A 640 20.83 -15.29 21.19
N ARG A 641 21.29 -16.49 20.83
CA ARG A 641 22.37 -16.72 19.87
C ARG A 641 21.86 -17.58 18.74
N VAL A 642 22.16 -17.17 17.51
CA VAL A 642 21.75 -17.87 16.30
C VAL A 642 22.99 -18.17 15.46
N ALA A 643 23.28 -19.46 15.28
CA ALA A 643 24.37 -19.95 14.45
C ALA A 643 23.83 -20.61 13.17
N PHE A 644 24.59 -20.49 12.08
CA PHE A 644 24.23 -21.05 10.79
C PHE A 644 24.91 -22.41 10.60
N ARG A 645 24.08 -23.42 10.35
CA ARG A 645 24.50 -24.83 10.27
C ARG A 645 24.03 -25.49 8.98
N ALA A 646 24.91 -26.25 8.34
CA ALA A 646 24.55 -27.19 7.29
C ALA A 646 24.40 -28.61 7.87
N LEU A 647 23.46 -29.37 7.32
CA LEU A 647 23.19 -30.76 7.71
C LEU A 647 23.63 -31.73 6.60
N SER A 648 24.00 -32.95 6.99
CA SER A 648 24.26 -34.02 6.02
C SER A 648 22.98 -34.36 5.24
N PRO A 649 23.04 -34.58 3.91
CA PRO A 649 21.89 -35.01 3.12
C PRO A 649 21.19 -36.27 3.63
N GLY A 650 21.89 -37.14 4.35
CA GLY A 650 21.33 -38.35 4.97
C GLY A 650 20.77 -38.15 6.38
N CYS A 651 20.58 -36.91 6.83
CA CYS A 651 20.00 -36.63 8.14
C CYS A 651 18.52 -37.08 8.18
N GLY A 652 18.16 -37.89 9.19
CA GLY A 652 16.82 -38.49 9.29
C GLY A 652 15.68 -37.48 9.34
N ILE A 653 15.95 -36.22 9.73
CA ILE A 653 14.93 -35.16 9.71
C ILE A 653 14.35 -34.94 8.30
N PHE A 654 15.12 -35.17 7.23
CA PHE A 654 14.64 -35.01 5.87
C PHE A 654 13.65 -36.11 5.46
N ASP A 655 13.70 -37.26 6.13
CA ASP A 655 12.78 -38.40 5.96
C ASP A 655 11.62 -38.39 6.97
N ASN A 656 11.31 -37.23 7.58
CA ASN A 656 10.30 -37.07 8.62
C ASN A 656 10.55 -37.95 9.86
N ALA A 657 11.80 -38.33 10.15
CA ALA A 657 12.12 -39.04 11.38
C ALA A 657 11.92 -38.11 12.58
N ARG A 658 11.03 -38.51 13.50
CA ARG A 658 10.80 -37.74 14.73
C ARG A 658 12.04 -37.65 15.60
N ASN A 659 12.79 -38.75 15.74
CA ASN A 659 14.06 -38.80 16.46
C ASN A 659 15.18 -39.10 15.47
N PHE A 660 16.28 -38.37 15.55
CA PHE A 660 17.39 -38.52 14.61
C PHE A 660 18.72 -38.14 15.26
N ASP A 661 19.79 -38.79 14.80
CA ASP A 661 21.15 -38.33 15.05
C ASP A 661 21.50 -37.21 14.09
N VAL A 662 22.22 -36.21 14.57
CA VAL A 662 22.60 -35.04 13.76
C VAL A 662 24.07 -34.71 13.92
N THR A 663 24.67 -34.37 12.79
CA THR A 663 25.99 -33.74 12.72
C THR A 663 25.84 -32.44 11.95
N THR A 664 26.23 -31.34 12.57
CA THR A 664 26.15 -30.00 11.99
C THR A 664 27.54 -29.52 11.57
N VAL A 665 27.61 -28.77 10.48
CA VAL A 665 28.82 -28.06 10.04
C VAL A 665 28.51 -26.57 9.98
N SER A 666 29.40 -25.71 10.45
CA SER A 666 29.22 -24.26 10.32
C SER A 666 29.16 -23.88 8.83
N CYS A 667 28.17 -23.09 8.43
CA CYS A 667 28.08 -22.53 7.08
C CYS A 667 28.06 -21.00 7.12
N GLN A 668 28.59 -20.38 6.06
CA GLN A 668 28.56 -18.93 5.91
C GLN A 668 27.42 -18.54 4.98
N THR A 669 26.67 -17.51 5.36
CA THR A 669 25.62 -16.95 4.51
C THR A 669 25.44 -15.45 4.76
N GLU A 670 24.74 -14.81 3.83
CA GLU A 670 24.32 -13.43 3.93
C GLU A 670 23.02 -13.32 4.74
N TYR A 671 22.93 -12.29 5.58
CA TYR A 671 21.72 -11.99 6.34
C TYR A 671 21.49 -10.49 6.48
N GLN A 672 20.22 -10.11 6.64
CA GLN A 672 19.81 -8.78 7.04
C GLN A 672 19.58 -8.70 8.54
N SER A 673 19.81 -7.53 9.12
CA SER A 673 19.35 -7.18 10.45
C SER A 673 18.66 -5.82 10.42
N ILE A 674 17.52 -5.73 11.08
CA ILE A 674 16.80 -4.49 11.37
C ILE A 674 16.56 -4.48 12.88
N ASN A 675 17.08 -3.47 13.57
CA ASN A 675 16.76 -3.24 14.97
C ASN A 675 15.42 -2.47 15.12
N PRO A 676 14.77 -2.46 16.29
CA PRO A 676 13.47 -1.80 16.48
C PRO A 676 13.42 -0.29 16.18
N GLU A 677 14.56 0.40 16.18
CA GLU A 677 14.68 1.84 15.92
C GLU A 677 15.11 2.14 14.47
N GLN A 678 15.38 1.11 13.68
CA GLN A 678 15.90 1.21 12.31
C GLN A 678 14.79 0.93 11.30
N PHE A 679 14.79 1.68 10.20
CA PHE A 679 13.80 1.55 9.12
C PHE A 679 14.28 0.66 7.96
N PHE A 680 15.60 0.43 7.87
CA PHE A 680 16.25 -0.28 6.76
C PHE A 680 17.17 -1.39 7.25
N PRO A 681 17.32 -2.47 6.48
CA PRO A 681 18.23 -3.54 6.85
C PRO A 681 19.69 -3.16 6.64
N ASP A 682 20.52 -3.46 7.62
CA ASP A 682 21.95 -3.66 7.38
C ASP A 682 22.18 -5.07 6.85
N ILE A 683 23.13 -5.22 5.92
CA ILE A 683 23.47 -6.50 5.30
C ILE A 683 24.83 -6.97 5.83
N TYR A 684 24.85 -8.19 6.34
CA TYR A 684 26.02 -8.85 6.90
C TYR A 684 26.26 -10.19 6.20
N ALA A 685 27.47 -10.73 6.34
CA ALA A 685 27.78 -12.10 5.96
C ALA A 685 28.62 -12.76 7.05
N GLY A 686 28.23 -13.95 7.49
CA GLY A 686 28.87 -14.61 8.62
C GLY A 686 28.39 -16.04 8.82
N THR A 687 28.85 -16.67 9.89
CA THR A 687 28.45 -18.02 10.31
C THR A 687 27.50 -18.01 11.53
N VAL A 688 27.25 -16.82 12.06
CA VAL A 688 26.35 -16.53 13.19
C VAL A 688 25.70 -15.18 12.92
N ILE A 689 24.54 -14.93 13.51
CA ILE A 689 24.01 -13.57 13.60
C ILE A 689 24.88 -12.82 14.60
N GLN A 690 25.65 -11.86 14.11
CA GLN A 690 26.45 -10.94 14.89
C GLN A 690 26.22 -9.52 14.36
N VAL A 691 25.82 -8.62 15.25
CA VAL A 691 25.58 -7.20 14.94
C VAL A 691 26.51 -6.37 15.83
N GLU A 692 27.15 -5.36 15.25
CA GLU A 692 28.14 -4.51 15.92
C GLU A 692 27.50 -3.31 16.63
#